data_AF-A0A5C0VIA9-F1
#
_entry.id   AF-A0A5C0VIA9-F1
#
_cell.length_a   1.000
_cell.length_b   1.000
_cell.length_c   1.000
_cell.angle_alpha   90.00
_cell.angle_beta   90.00
_cell.angle_gamma   90.00
#
_symmetry.space_group_name_H-M   'P 1'
#
loop_
_entity.id
_entity.type
_entity.pdbx_description
1 polymer ?
#
loop_
_entity_poly.entity_id
_entity_poly.type
_entity_poly.pdbx_seq_one_letter_code
_entity_poly.pdbx_strand_id
1 'polypeptide(L)'
;MESQMFSYDTVVSKTGSDTLIKKLSNPKDVAIFLGDNIYDKGLPEPDDYDREEKEKRLVEQLKIVKDFKGRKIFIPGNHDWNHSRPGGLAAVKRQEQFVEQYLDSTDVFIPSNGCAGPVEVRMNKDLVIIVLDSEWWLHKHSKSNRYQQGCTAVSKEQVLTQVKDIILKNKGKNILFTQHHPLFSNGKHGGYFTLIDYIFPLTLVKDNLYIPLPILGSLYPLLRQYGLSRQDISNKDYQQLKNGLLSILNNAENVVFAAGHEHALQFTKYQNLNHIISGAGSKNSALFKGNNALFGHGTKGFARLNYYTNGQCWVEFWEPVKDGSTGKLMYRKPLYATAPSKAEIKEEDLLDLQDSMKYVAVGKQYRASNFKKKILGEHYRNVWATPVEIPYLDLTKYAGGLKPLQLGGGKQTTSLRMIGKDSIQYQFRTVNKDPSDLLPNGFETTFADDFLQDQISSAHPFGALTIPEMASAAGVYHTKPQLVYMPYSRLLGPYLAEVGGRVGIIEIRPDENLSLYKNFGRTKNAIGTETLYEKLKEDNDNEVDQKSFLKARLFDMLIGDWDRHEDQWRWAEFEKDKGAIYRPIPRDRDQVYTKFDGLLPSLFKSFVADIQHFGYEIKDPAELSIAARNLDRNFLNELNLKDWQKIAKELQTELTDSVITSSIKAMPKEAFMVSGNEIIEKLKSRRNQLHDVAVSYYKTLAKEVTIAGSDKYEYLEITREADSTLVCLYKTRKEGNIDTLIYSRKFDNSLTKELNFFLLDERDSAIVKGKSKHPLKIRIVGGDGKDRITDTSNTGKIVIYDTPENNISGSKNTRIVLSNKAWINQYTPNWFKYDKAGIAPSVDYPNGLDGPSFGLSHQIKRYGFRKDPYAFEQKITALYAPKNGAFEVKYRSIFHSLFAKKYDLVFSGDFAGPAYSFNYYGIGNSTPNENHVDFYRVRSRALQANAYFQYRLSERAKFGIGPGLAYVDIMKNRPNSFIGNLADDFSNTDKFITIKSYADLDLRDRKINPQTGFRWLSTINYIWQTNAEQYKHLNLYTSFSGYATPNISFPVTFAVRLGAETNIGDYQFYHASSLGNNENLRGFRNQRFSGKTAYFANTEVRIPVTKIRGYILTGDFGVFGFYDTGRVHSAQIESNTWHQGYGPGVWLNLFDNIFISLGYGFSREDKVLSFNTGFRF
;
A
#
# COMPACT_ATOMS: atom_id res chain seq x y z
N MET A 1 -27.20 -42.17 -29.60
CA MET A 1 -27.07 -43.63 -29.76
C MET A 1 -25.61 -43.95 -29.52
N GLU A 2 -25.15 -44.67 -28.50
CA GLU A 2 -25.79 -45.44 -27.43
C GLU A 2 -25.30 -44.91 -26.08
N SER A 3 -26.23 -44.61 -25.18
CA SER A 3 -25.98 -44.18 -23.80
C SER A 3 -26.43 -45.29 -22.87
N GLN A 4 -25.49 -46.10 -22.37
CA GLN A 4 -25.70 -46.92 -21.19
C GLN A 4 -24.73 -46.47 -20.12
N MET A 5 -25.23 -45.69 -19.15
CA MET A 5 -24.74 -45.59 -17.77
C MET A 5 -25.57 -44.51 -17.04
N PHE A 6 -26.67 -44.92 -16.42
CA PHE A 6 -27.23 -44.21 -15.27
C PHE A 6 -27.78 -45.25 -14.29
N SER A 7 -27.18 -45.28 -13.10
CA SER A 7 -27.85 -45.79 -11.92
C SER A 7 -27.43 -44.93 -10.73
N TYR A 8 -28.34 -44.01 -10.40
CA TYR A 8 -28.46 -43.21 -9.18
C TYR A 8 -27.62 -41.93 -9.04
N ASP A 9 -28.21 -40.82 -9.47
CA ASP A 9 -28.14 -39.52 -8.78
C ASP A 9 -29.39 -38.68 -9.14
N THR A 10 -30.14 -38.20 -8.14
CA THR A 10 -31.46 -37.51 -8.21
C THR A 10 -32.60 -38.26 -8.93
N VAL A 11 -33.64 -38.68 -8.19
CA VAL A 11 -34.89 -39.20 -8.78
C VAL A 11 -35.84 -38.03 -9.04
N VAL A 12 -35.99 -37.63 -10.30
CA VAL A 12 -37.03 -36.70 -10.72
C VAL A 12 -38.38 -37.42 -10.62
N SER A 13 -39.27 -36.96 -9.73
CA SER A 13 -40.66 -37.42 -9.69
C SER A 13 -41.36 -37.11 -11.02
N LYS A 14 -42.09 -38.08 -11.59
CA LYS A 14 -42.88 -37.89 -12.83
C LYS A 14 -44.04 -36.89 -12.68
N THR A 15 -44.28 -36.35 -11.49
CA THR A 15 -45.35 -35.40 -11.19
C THR A 15 -44.80 -34.21 -10.39
N GLY A 16 -44.20 -33.23 -11.07
CA GLY A 16 -44.00 -31.86 -10.55
C GLY A 16 -42.89 -31.63 -9.50
N SER A 17 -41.97 -30.71 -9.84
CA SER A 17 -41.02 -29.89 -9.05
C SER A 17 -40.19 -30.44 -7.89
N ASP A 18 -40.48 -31.57 -7.28
CA ASP A 18 -39.80 -32.00 -6.03
C ASP A 18 -38.84 -33.18 -6.29
N THR A 19 -37.56 -32.96 -6.00
CA THR A 19 -36.51 -34.00 -6.07
C THR A 19 -36.01 -34.30 -4.66
N LEU A 20 -36.01 -35.58 -4.28
CA LEU A 20 -35.51 -36.06 -2.98
C LEU A 20 -33.97 -36.11 -3.02
N ILE A 21 -33.29 -35.30 -2.18
CA ILE A 21 -31.84 -35.43 -1.95
C ILE A 21 -31.65 -36.59 -0.95
N LYS A 22 -31.31 -37.80 -1.44
CA LYS A 22 -30.86 -38.87 -0.55
C LYS A 22 -29.46 -38.55 0.00
N LYS A 23 -29.21 -38.80 1.30
CA LYS A 23 -27.88 -38.77 1.95
C LYS A 23 -26.94 -39.82 1.35
N LEU A 24 -26.49 -39.63 0.12
CA LEU A 24 -25.53 -40.48 -0.57
C LEU A 24 -24.29 -39.65 -0.91
N SER A 25 -23.52 -39.26 0.09
CA SER A 25 -22.18 -38.69 -0.15
C SER A 25 -21.23 -39.80 -0.60
N ASN A 26 -20.49 -39.58 -1.68
CA ASN A 26 -19.42 -40.45 -2.16
C ASN A 26 -18.06 -39.99 -1.58
N PRO A 27 -17.09 -40.90 -1.35
CA PRO A 27 -15.71 -40.51 -1.00
C PRO A 27 -15.04 -39.53 -1.97
N LYS A 28 -15.51 -39.46 -3.23
CA LYS A 28 -15.02 -38.51 -4.25
C LYS A 28 -15.62 -37.10 -4.15
N ASP A 29 -16.64 -36.92 -3.32
CA ASP A 29 -17.32 -35.63 -3.19
C ASP A 29 -16.54 -34.68 -2.28
N VAL A 30 -16.84 -33.38 -2.38
CA VAL A 30 -16.29 -32.35 -1.50
C VAL A 30 -17.38 -31.38 -1.06
N ALA A 31 -17.40 -31.06 0.23
CA ALA A 31 -18.23 -30.01 0.80
C ALA A 31 -17.32 -28.84 1.21
N ILE A 32 -17.58 -27.64 0.69
CA ILE A 32 -16.78 -26.44 0.94
C ILE A 32 -17.65 -25.36 1.57
N PHE A 33 -17.29 -24.93 2.79
CA PHE A 33 -17.85 -23.75 3.44
C PHE A 33 -16.96 -22.54 3.11
N LEU A 34 -17.52 -21.58 2.39
CA LEU A 34 -16.80 -20.46 1.77
C LEU A 34 -16.67 -19.24 2.72
N GLY A 35 -16.47 -19.45 4.03
CA GLY A 35 -16.31 -18.38 5.02
C GLY A 35 -17.58 -17.96 5.75
N ASP A 36 -17.37 -17.10 6.77
CA ASP A 36 -18.39 -16.67 7.73
C ASP A 36 -19.08 -17.86 8.41
N ASN A 37 -18.26 -18.82 8.85
CA ASN A 37 -18.76 -20.02 9.53
C ASN A 37 -19.33 -19.65 10.93
N ILE A 38 -19.01 -18.46 11.46
CA ILE A 38 -19.57 -17.96 12.71
C ILE A 38 -19.87 -16.45 12.64
N TYR A 39 -21.00 -16.01 13.21
CA TYR A 39 -21.39 -14.59 13.28
C TYR A 39 -21.45 -14.07 14.72
N ASP A 40 -21.04 -12.84 15.04
CA ASP A 40 -20.43 -11.80 14.19
C ASP A 40 -18.94 -11.52 14.50
N LYS A 41 -18.36 -12.12 15.55
CA LYS A 41 -17.02 -11.80 16.11
C LYS A 41 -16.12 -13.02 16.35
N GLY A 42 -16.09 -13.98 15.42
CA GLY A 42 -15.25 -15.17 15.53
C GLY A 42 -15.59 -16.01 16.75
N LEU A 43 -14.71 -16.97 17.07
CA LEU A 43 -14.82 -17.77 18.29
C LEU A 43 -14.07 -17.06 19.46
N PRO A 44 -14.77 -16.65 20.54
CA PRO A 44 -14.17 -15.89 21.64
C PRO A 44 -13.34 -16.80 22.57
N GLU A 45 -12.75 -16.24 23.62
CA GLU A 45 -12.03 -17.01 24.66
C GLU A 45 -12.99 -17.97 25.41
N PRO A 46 -12.49 -19.05 26.02
CA PRO A 46 -13.33 -20.02 26.73
C PRO A 46 -14.25 -19.42 27.82
N ASP A 47 -13.78 -18.37 28.51
CA ASP A 47 -14.51 -17.73 29.63
C ASP A 47 -15.38 -16.54 29.19
N ASP A 48 -15.50 -16.26 27.89
CA ASP A 48 -16.32 -15.14 27.38
C ASP A 48 -17.82 -15.47 27.44
N TYR A 49 -18.65 -14.46 27.71
CA TYR A 49 -20.09 -14.65 27.98
C TYR A 49 -20.88 -15.18 26.79
N ASP A 50 -20.39 -14.98 25.56
CA ASP A 50 -21.05 -15.45 24.33
C ASP A 50 -20.44 -16.74 23.75
N ARG A 51 -19.46 -17.37 24.41
CA ARG A 51 -18.76 -18.57 23.93
C ARG A 51 -19.71 -19.73 23.59
N GLU A 52 -20.62 -20.08 24.50
CA GLU A 52 -21.55 -21.21 24.34
C GLU A 52 -22.49 -21.03 23.13
N GLU A 53 -22.99 -19.82 22.91
CA GLU A 53 -23.86 -19.50 21.78
C GLU A 53 -23.10 -19.65 20.44
N LYS A 54 -21.84 -19.20 20.41
CA LYS A 54 -20.96 -19.25 19.24
C LYS A 54 -20.66 -20.71 18.87
N GLU A 55 -20.29 -21.53 19.83
CA GLU A 55 -20.05 -22.97 19.62
C GLU A 55 -21.30 -23.67 19.08
N LYS A 56 -22.48 -23.39 19.65
CA LYS A 56 -23.74 -23.98 19.19
C LYS A 56 -24.00 -23.71 17.69
N ARG A 57 -23.79 -22.47 17.23
CA ARG A 57 -23.96 -22.10 15.81
C ARG A 57 -23.00 -22.85 14.88
N LEU A 58 -21.77 -23.06 15.35
CA LEU A 58 -20.75 -23.80 14.60
C LEU A 58 -21.09 -25.30 14.57
N VAL A 59 -21.47 -25.89 15.71
CA VAL A 59 -21.88 -27.29 15.84
C VAL A 59 -23.04 -27.65 14.89
N GLU A 60 -24.04 -26.78 14.69
CA GLU A 60 -25.12 -27.05 13.74
C GLU A 60 -24.64 -27.23 12.30
N GLN A 61 -23.61 -26.49 11.88
CA GLN A 61 -22.99 -26.67 10.56
C GLN A 61 -22.13 -27.95 10.51
N LEU A 62 -21.39 -28.22 11.58
CA LEU A 62 -20.52 -29.40 11.66
C LEU A 62 -21.32 -30.71 11.66
N LYS A 63 -22.51 -30.74 12.28
CA LYS A 63 -23.44 -31.88 12.22
C LYS A 63 -23.81 -32.29 10.80
N ILE A 64 -23.93 -31.32 9.86
CA ILE A 64 -24.29 -31.59 8.46
C ILE A 64 -23.21 -32.42 7.77
N VAL A 65 -21.94 -32.15 8.08
CA VAL A 65 -20.79 -32.79 7.42
C VAL A 65 -20.07 -33.84 8.25
N LYS A 66 -20.50 -34.08 9.49
CA LYS A 66 -19.90 -35.09 10.38
C LYS A 66 -19.85 -36.46 9.70
N ASP A 67 -20.97 -36.92 9.15
CA ASP A 67 -21.10 -38.21 8.46
C ASP A 67 -20.87 -38.12 6.93
N PHE A 68 -20.41 -36.99 6.42
CA PHE A 68 -20.10 -36.82 5.00
C PHE A 68 -18.86 -37.64 4.64
N LYS A 69 -19.01 -38.59 3.70
CA LYS A 69 -17.94 -39.53 3.31
C LYS A 69 -16.81 -38.89 2.50
N GLY A 70 -17.07 -37.77 1.86
CA GLY A 70 -16.11 -37.03 1.05
C GLY A 70 -15.26 -36.05 1.86
N ARG A 71 -14.51 -35.19 1.16
CA ARG A 71 -13.65 -34.18 1.81
C ARG A 71 -14.45 -32.99 2.31
N LYS A 72 -14.05 -32.43 3.45
CA LYS A 72 -14.71 -31.31 4.13
C LYS A 72 -13.72 -30.16 4.17
N ILE A 73 -14.11 -28.96 3.73
CA ILE A 73 -13.23 -27.79 3.71
C ILE A 73 -13.98 -26.59 4.30
N PHE A 74 -13.41 -25.97 5.31
CA PHE A 74 -13.88 -24.74 5.94
C PHE A 74 -12.85 -23.65 5.68
N ILE A 75 -13.28 -22.61 4.96
CA ILE A 75 -12.48 -21.43 4.68
C ILE A 75 -12.91 -20.35 5.66
N PRO A 76 -12.02 -19.53 6.24
CA PRO A 76 -12.42 -18.39 7.06
C PRO A 76 -12.91 -17.20 6.22
N GLY A 77 -13.86 -16.45 6.77
CA GLY A 77 -14.38 -15.18 6.28
C GLY A 77 -14.13 -14.03 7.27
N ASN A 78 -14.66 -12.85 6.96
CA ASN A 78 -14.40 -11.66 7.78
C ASN A 78 -14.97 -11.76 9.19
N HIS A 79 -16.08 -12.46 9.39
CA HIS A 79 -16.64 -12.65 10.72
C HIS A 79 -15.84 -13.64 11.56
N ASP A 80 -15.23 -14.66 10.95
CA ASP A 80 -14.33 -15.60 11.61
C ASP A 80 -13.08 -14.86 12.14
N TRP A 81 -12.57 -13.87 11.37
CA TRP A 81 -11.49 -12.95 11.74
C TRP A 81 -11.89 -11.82 12.71
N ASN A 82 -12.81 -12.09 13.64
CA ASN A 82 -13.35 -11.11 14.59
C ASN A 82 -13.83 -9.81 13.89
N HIS A 83 -14.54 -9.95 12.77
CA HIS A 83 -15.03 -8.81 11.98
C HIS A 83 -13.90 -7.83 11.58
N SER A 84 -12.74 -8.36 11.19
CA SER A 84 -11.53 -7.61 10.84
C SER A 84 -10.97 -6.69 11.95
N ARG A 85 -11.25 -7.00 13.23
CA ARG A 85 -10.79 -6.24 14.41
C ARG A 85 -9.46 -6.79 14.97
N PRO A 86 -8.79 -6.09 15.89
CA PRO A 86 -7.65 -6.66 16.63
C PRO A 86 -8.05 -7.99 17.28
N GLY A 87 -7.11 -8.94 17.35
CA GLY A 87 -7.35 -10.29 17.89
C GLY A 87 -7.97 -11.29 16.89
N GLY A 88 -8.19 -10.89 15.63
CA GLY A 88 -8.75 -11.78 14.59
C GLY A 88 -7.97 -13.08 14.37
N LEU A 89 -6.63 -13.03 14.39
CA LEU A 89 -5.79 -14.22 14.28
C LEU A 89 -6.05 -15.25 15.38
N ALA A 90 -6.20 -14.79 16.63
CA ALA A 90 -6.46 -15.68 17.77
C ALA A 90 -7.85 -16.32 17.65
N ALA A 91 -8.85 -15.55 17.21
CA ALA A 91 -10.21 -16.06 16.97
C ALA A 91 -10.24 -17.16 15.89
N VAL A 92 -9.53 -16.95 14.77
CA VAL A 92 -9.43 -17.96 13.70
C VAL A 92 -8.72 -19.22 14.18
N LYS A 93 -7.61 -19.10 14.91
CA LYS A 93 -6.89 -20.27 15.46
C LYS A 93 -7.75 -21.06 16.45
N ARG A 94 -8.51 -20.40 17.32
CA ARG A 94 -9.46 -21.09 18.22
C ARG A 94 -10.55 -21.81 17.45
N GLN A 95 -11.08 -21.17 16.41
CA GLN A 95 -12.12 -21.74 15.57
C GLN A 95 -11.63 -22.96 14.78
N GLU A 96 -10.44 -22.87 14.19
CA GLU A 96 -9.73 -23.99 13.56
C GLU A 96 -9.63 -25.18 14.52
N GLN A 97 -9.06 -24.97 15.71
CA GLN A 97 -8.93 -26.01 16.74
C GLN A 97 -10.27 -26.65 17.10
N PHE A 98 -11.33 -25.85 17.24
CA PHE A 98 -12.67 -26.37 17.57
C PHE A 98 -13.25 -27.24 16.43
N VAL A 99 -13.12 -26.78 15.18
CA VAL A 99 -13.63 -27.52 14.01
C VAL A 99 -12.88 -28.84 13.83
N GLU A 100 -11.56 -28.82 13.95
CA GLU A 100 -10.71 -30.01 13.81
C GLU A 100 -11.00 -31.05 14.90
N GLN A 101 -11.17 -30.60 16.15
CA GLN A 101 -11.52 -31.47 17.28
C GLN A 101 -12.91 -32.10 17.11
N TYR A 102 -13.90 -31.34 16.64
CA TYR A 102 -15.26 -31.86 16.50
C TYR A 102 -15.39 -32.87 15.34
N LEU A 103 -14.68 -32.65 14.25
CA LEU A 103 -14.70 -33.50 13.05
C LEU A 103 -13.67 -34.63 13.08
N ASP A 104 -12.80 -34.66 14.10
CA ASP A 104 -11.69 -35.62 14.26
C ASP A 104 -10.78 -35.65 13.01
N SER A 105 -10.43 -34.47 12.50
CA SER A 105 -9.58 -34.32 11.32
C SER A 105 -8.86 -32.98 11.30
N THR A 106 -7.57 -32.97 10.99
CA THR A 106 -6.72 -31.76 10.94
C THR A 106 -6.61 -31.14 9.55
N ASP A 107 -7.30 -31.69 8.56
CA ASP A 107 -7.23 -31.25 7.15
C ASP A 107 -8.53 -30.60 6.66
N VAL A 108 -9.34 -30.09 7.58
CA VAL A 108 -10.68 -29.57 7.31
C VAL A 108 -10.77 -28.05 7.34
N PHE A 109 -9.93 -27.35 8.10
CA PHE A 109 -9.91 -25.88 8.16
C PHE A 109 -8.73 -25.35 7.33
N ILE A 110 -9.02 -24.77 6.16
CA ILE A 110 -8.00 -24.44 5.16
C ILE A 110 -8.20 -22.99 4.68
N PRO A 111 -7.13 -22.16 4.63
CA PRO A 111 -5.76 -22.45 5.09
C PRO A 111 -5.65 -22.52 6.62
N SER A 112 -4.76 -23.38 7.11
CA SER A 112 -4.51 -23.56 8.55
C SER A 112 -3.70 -22.42 9.16
N ASN A 113 -3.69 -22.34 10.49
CA ASN A 113 -2.92 -21.41 11.32
C ASN A 113 -3.19 -19.92 11.04
N GLY A 114 -4.29 -19.57 10.37
CA GLY A 114 -4.58 -18.21 9.92
C GLY A 114 -3.62 -17.71 8.83
N CYS A 115 -3.08 -18.63 8.02
CA CYS A 115 -2.24 -18.33 6.86
C CYS A 115 -3.07 -17.84 5.66
N ALA A 116 -2.45 -17.09 4.76
CA ALA A 116 -3.14 -16.60 3.56
C ALA A 116 -3.56 -17.71 2.58
N GLY A 117 -2.80 -18.80 2.50
CA GLY A 117 -2.76 -19.67 1.32
C GLY A 117 -1.91 -19.04 0.19
N PRO A 118 -2.05 -19.49 -1.07
CA PRO A 118 -3.00 -20.50 -1.55
C PRO A 118 -2.60 -21.93 -1.15
N VAL A 119 -3.59 -22.76 -0.82
CA VAL A 119 -3.40 -24.19 -0.56
C VAL A 119 -3.89 -25.00 -1.77
N GLU A 120 -3.01 -25.83 -2.35
CA GLU A 120 -3.32 -26.75 -3.44
C GLU A 120 -3.88 -28.07 -2.89
N VAL A 121 -5.16 -28.33 -3.12
CA VAL A 121 -5.86 -29.55 -2.70
C VAL A 121 -6.14 -30.41 -3.93
N ARG A 122 -5.38 -31.48 -4.11
CA ARG A 122 -5.57 -32.42 -5.23
C ARG A 122 -6.71 -33.39 -4.92
N MET A 123 -7.78 -33.35 -5.71
CA MET A 123 -8.91 -34.27 -5.57
C MET A 123 -8.70 -35.56 -6.35
N ASN A 124 -8.18 -35.44 -7.58
CA ASN A 124 -7.77 -36.56 -8.42
C ASN A 124 -6.77 -36.08 -9.48
N LYS A 125 -6.44 -36.92 -10.47
CA LYS A 125 -5.47 -36.59 -11.55
C LYS A 125 -5.89 -35.39 -12.41
N ASP A 126 -7.20 -35.12 -12.52
CA ASP A 126 -7.80 -34.15 -13.44
C ASP A 126 -8.50 -32.98 -12.72
N LEU A 127 -8.62 -32.97 -11.38
CA LEU A 127 -9.28 -31.91 -10.59
C LEU A 127 -8.43 -31.46 -9.40
N VAL A 128 -8.21 -30.14 -9.33
CA VAL A 128 -7.51 -29.47 -8.24
C VAL A 128 -8.36 -28.34 -7.68
N ILE A 129 -8.42 -28.24 -6.36
CA ILE A 129 -9.04 -27.13 -5.63
C ILE A 129 -7.92 -26.23 -5.10
N ILE A 130 -8.05 -24.92 -5.27
CA ILE A 130 -7.13 -23.92 -4.76
C ILE A 130 -7.86 -23.10 -3.71
N VAL A 131 -7.40 -23.13 -2.47
CA VAL A 131 -8.06 -22.44 -1.34
C VAL A 131 -7.25 -21.22 -0.92
N LEU A 132 -7.88 -20.04 -0.86
CA LEU A 132 -7.26 -18.80 -0.38
C LEU A 132 -8.07 -18.17 0.75
N ASP A 133 -7.40 -17.79 1.85
CA ASP A 133 -7.96 -16.89 2.84
C ASP A 133 -7.84 -15.44 2.34
N SER A 134 -8.88 -15.01 1.64
CA SER A 134 -8.99 -13.63 1.17
C SER A 134 -9.13 -12.59 2.29
N GLU A 135 -9.60 -12.95 3.48
CA GLU A 135 -9.68 -11.99 4.60
C GLU A 135 -8.29 -11.68 5.14
N TRP A 136 -7.35 -12.63 5.15
CA TRP A 136 -5.95 -12.37 5.47
C TRP A 136 -5.37 -11.18 4.66
N TRP A 137 -5.78 -11.05 3.39
CA TRP A 137 -5.37 -9.95 2.52
C TRP A 137 -5.97 -8.61 2.93
N LEU A 138 -7.24 -8.60 3.34
CA LEU A 138 -8.00 -7.40 3.71
C LEU A 138 -7.80 -6.98 5.17
N HIS A 139 -7.36 -7.92 6.02
CA HIS A 139 -7.10 -7.73 7.43
C HIS A 139 -5.92 -6.78 7.68
N LYS A 140 -6.12 -5.81 8.57
CA LYS A 140 -5.15 -4.74 8.84
C LYS A 140 -4.33 -4.94 10.12
N HIS A 141 -4.68 -5.93 10.93
CA HIS A 141 -4.01 -6.22 12.19
C HIS A 141 -3.10 -7.47 12.05
N SER A 142 -2.59 -7.97 13.17
CA SER A 142 -1.75 -9.16 13.23
C SER A 142 -2.43 -10.34 12.52
N LYS A 143 -1.66 -11.05 11.71
CA LYS A 143 -2.07 -12.18 10.88
C LYS A 143 -0.90 -13.15 10.75
N SER A 144 -1.16 -14.43 10.45
CA SER A 144 -0.07 -15.39 10.34
C SER A 144 0.68 -15.21 9.03
N ASN A 145 1.97 -14.94 9.13
CA ASN A 145 2.84 -14.64 8.00
C ASN A 145 4.19 -15.35 8.19
N ARG A 146 4.16 -16.58 8.72
CA ARG A 146 5.38 -17.31 9.09
C ARG A 146 5.45 -18.67 8.39
N TYR A 147 6.57 -18.93 7.74
CA TYR A 147 6.85 -20.25 7.16
C TYR A 147 6.84 -21.38 8.22
N GLN A 148 7.31 -21.08 9.43
CA GLN A 148 7.38 -22.03 10.55
C GLN A 148 6.01 -22.30 11.18
N GLN A 149 5.02 -21.43 10.96
CA GLN A 149 3.62 -21.71 11.31
C GLN A 149 2.87 -22.42 10.16
N GLY A 150 3.60 -22.96 9.18
CA GLY A 150 3.04 -23.67 8.03
C GLY A 150 2.56 -22.75 6.91
N CYS A 151 2.75 -21.42 6.99
CA CYS A 151 2.32 -20.53 5.92
C CYS A 151 3.26 -20.62 4.71
N THR A 152 2.70 -20.80 3.53
CA THR A 152 3.48 -20.80 2.29
C THR A 152 3.78 -19.40 1.79
N ALA A 153 2.93 -18.41 2.07
CA ALA A 153 3.08 -17.02 1.65
C ALA A 153 3.04 -16.05 2.85
N VAL A 154 3.92 -15.06 2.86
CA VAL A 154 4.04 -14.07 3.94
C VAL A 154 3.79 -12.63 3.47
N SER A 155 3.75 -12.41 2.15
CA SER A 155 3.39 -11.14 1.53
C SER A 155 2.28 -11.29 0.49
N LYS A 156 1.62 -10.17 0.16
CA LYS A 156 0.57 -10.10 -0.88
C LYS A 156 1.11 -10.52 -2.25
N GLU A 157 2.34 -10.13 -2.55
CA GLU A 157 3.01 -10.46 -3.81
C GLU A 157 3.32 -11.95 -3.89
N GLN A 158 3.79 -12.56 -2.80
CA GLN A 158 4.04 -14.00 -2.73
C GLN A 158 2.77 -14.82 -2.89
N VAL A 159 1.64 -14.36 -2.34
CA VAL A 159 0.32 -14.99 -2.57
C VAL A 159 0.01 -15.05 -4.07
N LEU A 160 0.15 -13.92 -4.79
CA LEU A 160 -0.10 -13.88 -6.24
C LEU A 160 0.87 -14.77 -7.02
N THR A 161 2.17 -14.74 -6.69
CA THR A 161 3.17 -15.60 -7.33
C THR A 161 2.86 -17.09 -7.12
N GLN A 162 2.41 -17.48 -5.93
CA GLN A 162 2.02 -18.86 -5.64
C GLN A 162 0.72 -19.26 -6.33
N VAL A 163 -0.27 -18.37 -6.43
CA VAL A 163 -1.46 -18.64 -7.24
C VAL A 163 -1.05 -18.87 -8.69
N LYS A 164 -0.19 -18.02 -9.27
CA LYS A 164 0.35 -18.21 -10.63
C LYS A 164 1.06 -19.56 -10.78
N ASP A 165 1.91 -19.93 -9.82
CA ASP A 165 2.62 -21.21 -9.80
C ASP A 165 1.67 -22.42 -9.80
N ILE A 166 0.67 -22.44 -8.92
CA ILE A 166 -0.30 -23.54 -8.82
C ILE A 166 -1.13 -23.65 -10.10
N ILE A 167 -1.55 -22.52 -10.69
CA ILE A 167 -2.27 -22.49 -11.97
C ILE A 167 -1.41 -23.06 -13.10
N LEU A 168 -0.13 -22.67 -13.19
CA LEU A 168 0.79 -23.20 -14.22
C LEU A 168 1.04 -24.70 -14.06
N LYS A 169 1.28 -25.18 -12.83
CA LYS A 169 1.46 -26.61 -12.52
C LYS A 169 0.26 -27.48 -12.92
N ASN A 170 -0.94 -26.90 -12.89
CA ASN A 170 -2.19 -27.61 -13.14
C ASN A 170 -2.83 -27.22 -14.48
N LYS A 171 -2.06 -26.64 -15.40
CA LYS A 171 -2.51 -26.33 -16.76
C LYS A 171 -3.09 -27.58 -17.43
N GLY A 172 -4.28 -27.44 -18.02
CA GLY A 172 -5.00 -28.53 -18.69
C GLY A 172 -5.89 -29.38 -17.77
N LYS A 173 -5.80 -29.22 -16.45
CA LYS A 173 -6.73 -29.86 -15.48
C LYS A 173 -7.95 -28.97 -15.22
N ASN A 174 -8.97 -29.53 -14.58
CA ASN A 174 -10.03 -28.77 -13.95
C ASN A 174 -9.50 -28.08 -12.69
N ILE A 175 -9.71 -26.77 -12.59
CA ILE A 175 -9.29 -25.98 -11.43
C ILE A 175 -10.51 -25.32 -10.80
N LEU A 176 -10.72 -25.56 -9.51
CA LEU A 176 -11.69 -24.86 -8.67
C LEU A 176 -10.95 -23.94 -7.70
N PHE A 177 -10.94 -22.64 -7.98
CA PHE A 177 -10.40 -21.63 -7.09
C PHE A 177 -11.47 -21.15 -6.10
N THR A 178 -11.22 -21.27 -4.79
CA THR A 178 -12.19 -20.93 -3.74
C THR A 178 -11.62 -19.92 -2.76
N GLN A 179 -12.41 -18.91 -2.42
CA GLN A 179 -12.10 -17.97 -1.33
C GLN A 179 -13.39 -17.37 -0.77
N HIS A 180 -13.34 -16.65 0.34
CA HIS A 180 -14.53 -15.99 0.88
C HIS A 180 -15.03 -14.83 0.00
N HIS A 181 -14.13 -13.94 -0.42
CA HIS A 181 -14.46 -12.69 -1.09
C HIS A 181 -14.67 -12.80 -2.62
N PRO A 182 -15.81 -12.41 -3.22
CA PRO A 182 -16.04 -12.51 -4.66
C PRO A 182 -15.36 -11.42 -5.51
N LEU A 183 -14.82 -11.76 -6.69
CA LEU A 183 -14.27 -10.78 -7.64
C LEU A 183 -15.34 -9.89 -8.30
N PHE A 184 -16.55 -10.41 -8.43
CA PHE A 184 -17.72 -9.72 -8.98
C PHE A 184 -18.92 -10.05 -8.10
N SER A 185 -19.80 -9.08 -7.85
CA SER A 185 -21.07 -9.29 -7.14
C SER A 185 -22.09 -8.26 -7.61
N ASN A 186 -23.36 -8.68 -7.71
CA ASN A 186 -24.52 -7.83 -7.96
C ASN A 186 -25.34 -7.52 -6.70
N GLY A 187 -24.81 -7.82 -5.50
CA GLY A 187 -25.46 -7.54 -4.22
C GLY A 187 -24.82 -6.38 -3.44
N LYS A 188 -25.08 -6.33 -2.14
CA LYS A 188 -24.74 -5.17 -1.29
C LYS A 188 -23.23 -4.94 -1.20
N HIS A 189 -22.44 -6.00 -1.15
CA HIS A 189 -20.97 -5.92 -1.11
C HIS A 189 -20.35 -5.57 -2.46
N GLY A 190 -21.10 -5.77 -3.54
CA GLY A 190 -20.80 -5.26 -4.88
C GLY A 190 -21.12 -3.78 -5.07
N GLY A 191 -21.71 -3.11 -4.06
CA GLY A 191 -22.13 -1.72 -4.13
C GLY A 191 -23.55 -1.53 -4.69
N TYR A 192 -24.42 -2.54 -4.64
CA TYR A 192 -25.79 -2.41 -5.12
C TYR A 192 -26.78 -2.34 -3.94
N PHE A 193 -27.47 -1.21 -3.80
CA PHE A 193 -28.36 -0.90 -2.68
C PHE A 193 -29.78 -0.56 -3.17
N THR A 194 -30.80 -1.02 -2.45
CA THR A 194 -32.21 -0.75 -2.75
C THR A 194 -32.64 0.64 -2.31
N LEU A 195 -33.76 1.15 -2.84
CA LEU A 195 -34.35 2.41 -2.37
C LEU A 195 -34.61 2.42 -0.85
N ILE A 196 -34.99 1.26 -0.28
CA ILE A 196 -35.17 1.10 1.17
C ILE A 196 -33.86 1.34 1.91
N ASP A 197 -32.73 0.82 1.40
CA ASP A 197 -31.42 1.02 2.02
C ASP A 197 -30.99 2.51 2.02
N TYR A 198 -31.43 3.31 1.04
CA TYR A 198 -31.18 4.75 1.00
C TYR A 198 -32.08 5.56 1.95
N ILE A 199 -33.32 5.13 2.15
CA ILE A 199 -34.28 5.81 3.03
C ILE A 199 -34.06 5.41 4.50
N PHE A 200 -33.73 4.14 4.76
CA PHE A 200 -33.57 3.54 6.08
C PHE A 200 -32.17 2.91 6.23
N PRO A 201 -31.09 3.70 6.21
CA PRO A 201 -29.72 3.17 6.16
C PRO A 201 -29.31 2.38 7.40
N LEU A 202 -29.97 2.58 8.54
CA LEU A 202 -29.64 1.87 9.78
C LEU A 202 -30.04 0.39 9.69
N THR A 203 -30.92 0.02 8.76
CA THR A 203 -31.22 -1.37 8.41
C THR A 203 -29.99 -2.12 7.87
N LEU A 204 -29.00 -1.41 7.30
CA LEU A 204 -27.73 -1.99 6.87
C LEU A 204 -26.77 -2.32 8.05
N VAL A 205 -27.04 -1.77 9.23
CA VAL A 205 -26.25 -2.01 10.45
C VAL A 205 -26.94 -3.02 11.36
N LYS A 206 -28.27 -2.89 11.51
CA LYS A 206 -29.13 -3.89 12.16
C LYS A 206 -30.47 -3.93 11.44
N ASP A 207 -30.90 -5.14 11.06
CA ASP A 207 -32.08 -5.38 10.23
C ASP A 207 -33.40 -4.80 10.79
N ASN A 208 -33.48 -4.51 12.08
CA ASN A 208 -34.67 -3.98 12.74
C ASN A 208 -34.70 -2.45 12.95
N LEU A 209 -33.69 -1.70 12.50
CA LEU A 209 -33.62 -0.24 12.67
C LEU A 209 -34.22 0.53 11.48
N TYR A 210 -35.54 0.49 11.33
CA TYR A 210 -36.28 1.25 10.31
C TYR A 210 -36.50 2.71 10.71
N ILE A 211 -35.41 3.47 10.83
CA ILE A 211 -35.46 4.92 11.09
C ILE A 211 -35.24 5.67 9.76
N PRO A 212 -36.22 6.44 9.26
CA PRO A 212 -36.09 7.15 7.99
C PRO A 212 -35.10 8.30 8.16
N LEU A 213 -34.03 8.28 7.38
CA LEU A 213 -33.02 9.33 7.31
C LEU A 213 -32.82 9.74 5.85
N PRO A 214 -33.81 10.32 5.16
CA PRO A 214 -33.62 10.78 3.78
C PRO A 214 -32.48 11.80 3.71
N ILE A 215 -31.71 11.79 2.61
CA ILE A 215 -30.56 12.67 2.33
C ILE A 215 -29.34 12.41 3.22
N LEU A 216 -29.47 12.49 4.55
CA LEU A 216 -28.37 12.22 5.49
C LEU A 216 -28.04 10.73 5.57
N GLY A 217 -29.06 9.89 5.49
CA GLY A 217 -28.94 8.45 5.58
C GLY A 217 -28.45 7.78 4.31
N SER A 218 -28.81 8.33 3.15
CA SER A 218 -28.27 7.90 1.84
C SER A 218 -26.75 8.00 1.75
N LEU A 219 -26.13 8.79 2.63
CA LEU A 219 -24.68 8.89 2.75
C LEU A 219 -24.02 7.55 3.06
N TYR A 220 -24.64 6.70 3.89
CA TYR A 220 -24.04 5.44 4.32
C TYR A 220 -23.98 4.37 3.21
N PRO A 221 -25.05 4.08 2.47
CA PRO A 221 -24.97 3.26 1.25
C PRO A 221 -23.97 3.81 0.23
N LEU A 222 -23.95 5.13 -0.03
CA LEU A 222 -22.99 5.74 -0.95
C LEU A 222 -21.54 5.55 -0.44
N LEU A 223 -21.29 5.80 0.85
CA LEU A 223 -19.98 5.56 1.48
C LEU A 223 -19.48 4.13 1.26
N ARG A 224 -20.37 3.14 1.37
CA ARG A 224 -20.07 1.73 1.08
C ARG A 224 -19.80 1.48 -0.40
N GLN A 225 -20.59 2.06 -1.31
CA GLN A 225 -20.32 2.01 -2.76
C GLN A 225 -18.93 2.54 -3.12
N TYR A 226 -18.39 3.48 -2.33
CA TYR A 226 -17.07 4.07 -2.56
C TYR A 226 -15.94 3.52 -1.68
N GLY A 227 -16.13 2.36 -1.04
CA GLY A 227 -15.04 1.60 -0.43
C GLY A 227 -14.70 2.02 1.00
N LEU A 228 -15.67 2.60 1.74
CA LEU A 228 -15.52 2.85 3.17
C LEU A 228 -15.25 1.55 3.94
N SER A 229 -15.97 0.48 3.62
CA SER A 229 -15.72 -0.85 4.18
C SER A 229 -14.57 -1.52 3.44
N ARG A 230 -13.72 -2.27 4.15
CA ARG A 230 -12.72 -3.17 3.54
C ARG A 230 -13.36 -4.40 2.90
N GLN A 231 -14.59 -4.70 3.30
CA GLN A 231 -15.40 -5.84 2.90
C GLN A 231 -16.20 -5.58 1.62
N ASP A 232 -16.22 -4.34 1.12
CA ASP A 232 -16.90 -3.98 -0.12
C ASP A 232 -15.91 -3.98 -1.30
N ILE A 233 -16.31 -4.49 -2.47
CA ILE A 233 -15.43 -4.65 -3.65
C ILE A 233 -14.78 -3.32 -4.06
N SER A 234 -15.45 -2.19 -3.84
CA SER A 234 -14.97 -0.84 -4.14
C SER A 234 -13.78 -0.38 -3.28
N ASN A 235 -13.41 -1.12 -2.23
CA ASN A 235 -12.26 -0.81 -1.41
C ASN A 235 -10.93 -0.96 -2.16
N LYS A 236 -9.97 -0.07 -1.89
CA LYS A 236 -8.64 -0.11 -2.53
C LYS A 236 -7.89 -1.43 -2.31
N ASP A 237 -7.86 -1.96 -1.08
CA ASP A 237 -7.12 -3.18 -0.76
C ASP A 237 -7.78 -4.41 -1.43
N TYR A 238 -9.11 -4.38 -1.54
CA TYR A 238 -9.89 -5.39 -2.27
C TYR A 238 -9.67 -5.29 -3.78
N GLN A 239 -9.68 -4.09 -4.36
CA GLN A 239 -9.34 -3.90 -5.78
C GLN A 239 -7.94 -4.42 -6.12
N GLN A 240 -6.97 -4.30 -5.22
CA GLN A 240 -5.65 -4.92 -5.40
C GLN A 240 -5.72 -6.45 -5.46
N LEU A 241 -6.45 -7.10 -4.54
CA LEU A 241 -6.68 -8.55 -4.56
C LEU A 241 -7.37 -8.96 -5.87
N LYS A 242 -8.47 -8.26 -6.21
CA LYS A 242 -9.27 -8.54 -7.39
C LYS A 242 -8.45 -8.45 -8.67
N ASN A 243 -7.74 -7.35 -8.87
CA ASN A 243 -6.96 -7.13 -10.09
C ASN A 243 -5.75 -8.08 -10.16
N GLY A 244 -5.10 -8.36 -9.03
CA GLY A 244 -4.00 -9.32 -8.96
C GLY A 244 -4.42 -10.76 -9.26
N LEU A 245 -5.60 -11.19 -8.81
CA LEU A 245 -6.12 -12.51 -9.16
C LEU A 245 -6.61 -12.56 -10.61
N LEU A 246 -7.29 -11.51 -11.11
CA LEU A 246 -7.76 -11.48 -12.49
C LEU A 246 -6.61 -11.51 -13.51
N SER A 247 -5.47 -10.87 -13.22
CA SER A 247 -4.30 -10.91 -14.12
C SER A 247 -3.73 -12.32 -14.29
N ILE A 248 -3.90 -13.18 -13.28
CA ILE A 248 -3.46 -14.59 -13.33
C ILE A 248 -4.56 -15.47 -13.96
N LEU A 249 -5.79 -15.36 -13.45
CA LEU A 249 -6.87 -16.29 -13.77
C LEU A 249 -7.50 -16.07 -15.15
N ASN A 250 -7.46 -14.86 -15.72
CA ASN A 250 -8.06 -14.59 -17.03
C ASN A 250 -7.40 -15.37 -18.18
N ASN A 251 -6.10 -15.65 -18.05
CA ASN A 251 -5.32 -16.39 -19.05
C ASN A 251 -5.35 -17.91 -18.83
N ALA A 252 -5.98 -18.37 -17.75
CA ALA A 252 -6.08 -19.78 -17.40
C ALA A 252 -7.35 -20.40 -17.98
N GLU A 253 -7.20 -21.59 -18.56
CA GLU A 253 -8.33 -22.38 -19.06
C GLU A 253 -8.88 -23.31 -17.97
N ASN A 254 -10.16 -23.71 -18.10
CA ASN A 254 -10.81 -24.68 -17.22
C ASN A 254 -10.83 -24.28 -15.73
N VAL A 255 -10.91 -22.97 -15.46
CA VAL A 255 -10.99 -22.42 -14.10
C VAL A 255 -12.43 -22.05 -13.74
N VAL A 256 -12.88 -22.54 -12.59
CA VAL A 256 -14.06 -22.05 -11.88
C VAL A 256 -13.59 -21.32 -10.62
N PHE A 257 -14.08 -20.10 -10.43
CA PHE A 257 -13.88 -19.33 -9.20
C PHE A 257 -15.15 -19.36 -8.36
N ALA A 258 -15.07 -19.71 -7.08
CA ALA A 258 -16.22 -19.76 -6.16
C ALA A 258 -15.99 -18.94 -4.89
N ALA A 259 -17.01 -18.20 -4.44
CA ALA A 259 -16.96 -17.37 -3.25
C ALA A 259 -18.27 -17.27 -2.45
N GLY A 260 -18.20 -16.79 -1.19
CA GLY A 260 -19.29 -16.87 -0.21
C GLY A 260 -19.69 -15.57 0.50
N HIS A 261 -18.95 -14.46 0.35
CA HIS A 261 -19.19 -13.24 1.14
C HIS A 261 -20.54 -12.56 0.85
N GLU A 262 -21.02 -12.60 -0.41
CA GLU A 262 -22.32 -12.04 -0.74
C GLU A 262 -23.43 -13.03 -0.41
N HIS A 263 -24.46 -12.57 0.31
CA HIS A 263 -25.61 -13.37 0.77
C HIS A 263 -26.60 -13.71 -0.36
N ALA A 264 -26.10 -14.33 -1.43
CA ALA A 264 -26.81 -14.63 -2.66
C ALA A 264 -26.18 -15.80 -3.42
N LEU A 265 -26.96 -16.36 -4.35
CA LEU A 265 -26.50 -17.29 -5.38
C LEU A 265 -26.31 -16.54 -6.69
N GLN A 266 -25.12 -16.56 -7.28
CA GLN A 266 -24.86 -15.86 -8.55
C GLN A 266 -23.93 -16.67 -9.46
N PHE A 267 -24.12 -16.54 -10.76
CA PHE A 267 -23.17 -17.01 -11.77
C PHE A 267 -22.90 -15.90 -12.78
N THR A 268 -21.62 -15.57 -12.94
CA THR A 268 -21.10 -14.55 -13.85
C THR A 268 -19.99 -15.15 -14.70
N LYS A 269 -20.02 -14.88 -16.01
CA LYS A 269 -18.92 -15.29 -16.90
C LYS A 269 -18.13 -14.05 -17.32
N TYR A 270 -16.85 -14.01 -16.96
CA TYR A 270 -15.94 -12.93 -17.31
C TYR A 270 -14.83 -13.47 -18.20
N GLN A 271 -14.87 -13.17 -19.50
CA GLN A 271 -13.99 -13.79 -20.49
C GLN A 271 -14.06 -15.34 -20.39
N ASN A 272 -12.93 -16.00 -20.10
CA ASN A 272 -12.85 -17.45 -19.91
C ASN A 272 -13.12 -17.91 -18.47
N LEU A 273 -13.19 -16.98 -17.51
CA LEU A 273 -13.37 -17.28 -16.09
C LEU A 273 -14.85 -17.45 -15.74
N ASN A 274 -15.18 -18.58 -15.11
CA ASN A 274 -16.52 -18.86 -14.59
C ASN A 274 -16.56 -18.49 -13.10
N HIS A 275 -17.31 -17.46 -12.73
CA HIS A 275 -17.39 -16.92 -11.37
C HIS A 275 -18.73 -17.28 -10.72
N ILE A 276 -18.66 -17.95 -9.57
CA ILE A 276 -19.81 -18.45 -8.80
C ILE A 276 -19.81 -17.80 -7.42
N ILE A 277 -20.98 -17.37 -6.98
CA ILE A 277 -21.23 -16.96 -5.60
C ILE A 277 -22.23 -17.94 -5.00
N SER A 278 -21.88 -18.52 -3.85
CA SER A 278 -22.70 -19.46 -3.08
C SER A 278 -22.74 -19.06 -1.60
N GLY A 279 -23.07 -17.80 -1.32
CA GLY A 279 -23.04 -17.21 0.03
C GLY A 279 -24.39 -17.13 0.74
N ALA A 280 -25.45 -17.68 0.15
CA ALA A 280 -26.80 -17.65 0.70
C ALA A 280 -27.09 -18.80 1.70
N GLY A 281 -26.11 -19.24 2.48
CA GLY A 281 -26.30 -20.38 3.41
C GLY A 281 -27.31 -20.09 4.53
N SER A 282 -27.39 -18.84 5.00
CA SER A 282 -28.14 -18.47 6.20
C SER A 282 -29.04 -17.23 6.05
N LYS A 283 -28.86 -16.43 4.98
CA LYS A 283 -29.54 -15.13 4.79
C LYS A 283 -30.09 -14.98 3.37
N ASN A 284 -31.12 -14.14 3.24
CA ASN A 284 -31.63 -13.64 1.97
C ASN A 284 -31.10 -12.23 1.72
N SER A 285 -30.90 -11.85 0.46
CA SER A 285 -30.44 -10.51 0.10
C SER A 285 -31.07 -10.04 -1.20
N ALA A 286 -31.20 -8.72 -1.35
CA ALA A 286 -31.62 -8.13 -2.61
C ALA A 286 -30.49 -8.24 -3.65
N LEU A 287 -30.86 -8.51 -4.90
CA LEU A 287 -29.93 -8.59 -6.03
C LEU A 287 -30.40 -7.71 -7.17
N PHE A 288 -29.44 -7.12 -7.88
CA PHE A 288 -29.69 -6.31 -9.06
C PHE A 288 -29.42 -7.10 -10.33
N LYS A 289 -30.38 -7.04 -11.27
CA LYS A 289 -30.25 -7.67 -12.59
C LYS A 289 -29.32 -6.83 -13.48
N GLY A 290 -28.33 -7.44 -14.14
CA GLY A 290 -27.38 -6.74 -15.01
C GLY A 290 -25.92 -7.14 -14.78
N ASN A 291 -24.96 -6.32 -15.25
CA ASN A 291 -23.51 -6.48 -15.02
C ASN A 291 -22.91 -7.85 -15.40
N ASN A 292 -23.36 -8.43 -16.53
CA ASN A 292 -22.88 -9.71 -17.05
C ASN A 292 -23.15 -10.94 -16.15
N ALA A 293 -23.95 -10.80 -15.08
CA ALA A 293 -24.46 -11.93 -14.33
C ALA A 293 -25.44 -12.72 -15.21
N LEU A 294 -25.14 -14.01 -15.42
CA LEU A 294 -25.95 -14.95 -16.19
C LEU A 294 -27.06 -15.59 -15.33
N PHE A 295 -26.88 -15.59 -14.01
CA PHE A 295 -27.88 -16.01 -13.02
C PHE A 295 -27.64 -15.25 -11.71
N GLY A 296 -28.74 -14.92 -11.01
CA GLY A 296 -28.71 -14.30 -9.69
C GLY A 296 -30.00 -14.60 -8.94
N HIS A 297 -29.89 -15.15 -7.73
CA HIS A 297 -31.01 -15.52 -6.86
C HIS A 297 -30.69 -15.20 -5.41
N GLY A 298 -31.53 -14.36 -4.79
CA GLY A 298 -31.27 -13.76 -3.47
C GLY A 298 -31.85 -14.52 -2.29
N THR A 299 -32.10 -15.82 -2.45
CA THR A 299 -32.69 -16.68 -1.40
C THR A 299 -31.71 -17.74 -0.93
N LYS A 300 -32.03 -18.37 0.21
CA LYS A 300 -31.19 -19.40 0.81
C LYS A 300 -30.90 -20.54 -0.17
N GLY A 301 -29.68 -21.07 -0.16
CA GLY A 301 -29.31 -22.19 -1.01
C GLY A 301 -27.82 -22.36 -1.20
N PHE A 302 -27.44 -23.22 -2.14
CA PHE A 302 -26.04 -23.54 -2.45
C PHE A 302 -25.82 -23.86 -3.93
N ALA A 303 -24.57 -23.77 -4.36
CA ALA A 303 -24.14 -24.23 -5.69
C ALA A 303 -23.54 -25.64 -5.63
N ARG A 304 -23.84 -26.47 -6.64
CA ARG A 304 -23.22 -27.78 -6.87
C ARG A 304 -22.46 -27.75 -8.19
N LEU A 305 -21.19 -28.13 -8.16
CA LEU A 305 -20.37 -28.33 -9.36
C LEU A 305 -20.26 -29.82 -9.69
N ASN A 306 -20.59 -30.18 -10.92
CA ASN A 306 -20.53 -31.55 -11.41
C ASN A 306 -19.41 -31.67 -12.46
N TYR A 307 -18.41 -32.49 -12.14
CA TYR A 307 -17.31 -32.83 -13.05
C TYR A 307 -17.55 -34.22 -13.63
N TYR A 308 -17.76 -34.29 -14.94
CA TYR A 308 -18.05 -35.53 -15.65
C TYR A 308 -16.79 -36.16 -16.23
N THR A 309 -16.81 -37.48 -16.41
CA THR A 309 -15.69 -38.25 -16.99
C THR A 309 -15.39 -37.89 -18.46
N ASN A 310 -16.35 -37.29 -19.16
CA ASN A 310 -16.19 -36.76 -20.52
C ASN A 310 -15.52 -35.37 -20.56
N GLY A 311 -15.02 -34.86 -19.42
CA GLY A 311 -14.35 -33.57 -19.32
C GLY A 311 -15.30 -32.38 -19.12
N GLN A 312 -16.62 -32.58 -19.14
CA GLN A 312 -17.57 -31.48 -18.92
C GLN A 312 -17.64 -31.06 -17.45
N CYS A 313 -17.70 -29.74 -17.23
CA CYS A 313 -17.99 -29.13 -15.94
C CYS A 313 -19.33 -28.40 -16.00
N TRP A 314 -20.23 -28.68 -15.05
CA TRP A 314 -21.54 -28.05 -14.95
C TRP A 314 -21.76 -27.43 -13.58
N VAL A 315 -22.48 -26.30 -13.54
CA VAL A 315 -22.97 -25.69 -12.30
C VAL A 315 -24.47 -25.91 -12.15
N GLU A 316 -24.91 -26.14 -10.92
CA GLU A 316 -26.30 -26.19 -10.49
C GLU A 316 -26.48 -25.30 -9.26
N PHE A 317 -27.61 -24.60 -9.15
CA PHE A 317 -28.00 -23.85 -7.95
C PHE A 317 -29.27 -24.44 -7.35
N TRP A 318 -29.24 -24.70 -6.05
CA TRP A 318 -30.29 -25.40 -5.32
C TRP A 318 -30.83 -24.54 -4.18
N GLU A 319 -32.15 -24.47 -4.07
CA GLU A 319 -32.88 -23.80 -2.99
C GLU A 319 -33.57 -24.86 -2.10
N PRO A 320 -33.38 -24.84 -0.76
CA PRO A 320 -34.04 -25.78 0.14
C PRO A 320 -35.54 -25.50 0.22
N VAL A 321 -36.34 -26.56 0.28
CA VAL A 321 -37.79 -26.50 0.42
C VAL A 321 -38.18 -26.89 1.85
N LYS A 322 -39.06 -26.10 2.48
CA LYS A 322 -39.55 -26.30 3.86
C LYS A 322 -38.42 -26.40 4.90
N ASP A 323 -38.24 -27.59 5.50
CA ASP A 323 -37.23 -27.89 6.52
C ASP A 323 -35.84 -28.19 5.93
N GLY A 324 -35.70 -28.15 4.60
CA GLY A 324 -34.44 -28.41 3.90
C GLY A 324 -34.19 -29.89 3.61
N SER A 325 -35.14 -30.78 3.89
CA SER A 325 -35.05 -32.21 3.52
C SER A 325 -35.14 -32.46 2.01
N THR A 326 -35.71 -31.52 1.26
CA THR A 326 -35.81 -31.54 -0.21
C THR A 326 -35.29 -30.23 -0.79
N GLY A 327 -34.85 -30.26 -2.05
CA GLY A 327 -34.28 -29.11 -2.74
C GLY A 327 -34.90 -28.91 -4.12
N LYS A 328 -35.05 -27.65 -4.50
CA LYS A 328 -35.49 -27.22 -5.84
C LYS A 328 -34.28 -26.75 -6.65
N LEU A 329 -34.09 -27.34 -7.83
CA LEU A 329 -33.08 -26.90 -8.79
C LEU A 329 -33.54 -25.59 -9.45
N MET A 330 -32.81 -24.51 -9.21
CA MET A 330 -33.15 -23.16 -9.69
C MET A 330 -32.49 -22.83 -11.01
N TYR A 331 -31.29 -23.35 -11.25
CA TYR A 331 -30.50 -23.07 -12.46
C TYR A 331 -29.48 -24.16 -12.70
N ARG A 332 -29.24 -24.52 -13.97
CA ARG A 332 -28.21 -25.47 -14.38
C ARG A 332 -27.58 -25.04 -15.70
N LYS A 333 -26.25 -25.04 -15.80
CA LYS A 333 -25.53 -24.62 -17.01
C LYS A 333 -24.17 -25.32 -17.18
N PRO A 334 -23.79 -25.74 -18.40
CA PRO A 334 -22.41 -26.15 -18.67
C PRO A 334 -21.46 -24.94 -18.62
N LEU A 335 -20.32 -25.11 -17.97
CA LEU A 335 -19.28 -24.09 -17.83
C LEU A 335 -18.23 -24.20 -18.95
N TYR A 336 -17.68 -25.41 -19.11
CA TYR A 336 -16.67 -25.75 -20.12
C TYR A 336 -16.55 -27.28 -20.28
N ALA A 337 -15.76 -27.72 -21.25
CA ALA A 337 -15.33 -29.11 -21.40
C ALA A 337 -13.81 -29.17 -21.64
N THR A 338 -13.09 -29.98 -20.85
CA THR A 338 -11.66 -30.20 -21.07
C THR A 338 -11.44 -31.07 -22.30
N ALA A 339 -10.40 -30.77 -23.10
CA ALA A 339 -10.03 -31.66 -24.20
C ALA A 339 -9.45 -32.99 -23.65
N PRO A 340 -9.68 -34.14 -24.30
CA PRO A 340 -9.05 -35.40 -23.89
C PRO A 340 -7.53 -35.25 -23.96
N SER A 341 -6.86 -35.42 -22.82
CA SER A 341 -5.40 -35.33 -22.71
C SER A 341 -4.75 -36.39 -23.59
N LYS A 342 -4.23 -35.99 -24.75
CA LYS A 342 -3.26 -36.74 -25.54
C LYS A 342 -1.98 -35.91 -25.63
N ALA A 343 -1.10 -36.09 -24.66
CA ALA A 343 0.31 -35.85 -24.87
C ALA A 343 1.08 -36.84 -23.99
N GLU A 344 1.42 -38.01 -24.55
CA GLU A 344 2.62 -38.69 -24.10
C GLU A 344 3.78 -37.75 -24.42
N ILE A 345 4.39 -37.22 -23.35
CA ILE A 345 5.64 -36.47 -23.47
C ILE A 345 6.67 -37.51 -23.92
N LYS A 346 7.05 -37.48 -25.21
CA LYS A 346 8.23 -38.22 -25.67
C LYS A 346 9.39 -37.88 -24.72
N GLU A 347 10.01 -38.90 -24.13
CA GLU A 347 11.31 -38.71 -23.49
C GLU A 347 12.25 -38.12 -24.55
N GLU A 348 12.81 -36.97 -24.24
CA GLU A 348 13.84 -36.34 -25.04
C GLU A 348 15.15 -37.01 -24.64
N ASP A 349 15.98 -37.40 -25.61
CA ASP A 349 17.33 -37.86 -25.31
C ASP A 349 18.02 -36.76 -24.49
N LEU A 350 18.43 -37.11 -23.27
CA LEU A 350 19.09 -36.18 -22.35
C LEU A 350 20.42 -35.76 -22.99
N LEU A 351 20.43 -34.60 -23.65
CA LEU A 351 21.64 -33.97 -24.16
C LEU A 351 22.57 -33.65 -22.98
N ASP A 352 23.78 -34.22 -23.00
CA ASP A 352 24.85 -33.86 -22.08
C ASP A 352 25.32 -32.44 -22.40
N LEU A 353 25.00 -31.49 -21.53
CA LEU A 353 25.31 -30.07 -21.72
C LEU A 353 26.46 -29.60 -20.81
N GLN A 354 27.13 -30.52 -20.10
CA GLN A 354 28.10 -30.18 -19.05
C GLN A 354 29.26 -29.31 -19.56
N ASP A 355 29.73 -29.57 -20.78
CA ASP A 355 30.82 -28.82 -21.43
C ASP A 355 30.32 -27.84 -22.50
N SER A 356 29.00 -27.64 -22.59
CA SER A 356 28.40 -26.72 -23.55
C SER A 356 28.46 -25.29 -23.03
N MET A 357 28.93 -24.38 -23.89
CA MET A 357 28.96 -22.94 -23.62
C MET A 357 28.04 -22.19 -24.59
N LYS A 358 27.44 -21.10 -24.11
CA LYS A 358 26.63 -20.17 -24.89
C LYS A 358 27.33 -18.82 -24.93
N TYR A 359 27.66 -18.36 -26.13
CA TYR A 359 28.17 -17.01 -26.34
C TYR A 359 27.02 -16.04 -26.63
N VAL A 360 26.68 -15.18 -25.66
CA VAL A 360 25.51 -14.29 -25.76
C VAL A 360 25.71 -13.02 -24.94
N ALA A 361 25.14 -11.91 -25.41
CA ALA A 361 25.04 -10.68 -24.61
C ALA A 361 23.71 -10.66 -23.85
N VAL A 362 23.77 -10.38 -22.55
CA VAL A 362 22.63 -10.51 -21.63
C VAL A 362 21.60 -9.40 -21.81
N GLY A 363 22.00 -8.25 -22.37
CA GLY A 363 21.13 -7.10 -22.58
C GLY A 363 21.46 -6.26 -23.81
N LYS A 364 21.48 -6.89 -25.01
CA LYS A 364 21.73 -6.17 -26.28
C LYS A 364 20.79 -4.98 -26.49
N GLN A 365 19.57 -5.05 -25.96
CA GLN A 365 18.55 -4.00 -26.04
C GLN A 365 18.95 -2.70 -25.33
N TYR A 366 19.92 -2.73 -24.41
CA TYR A 366 20.35 -1.53 -23.67
C TYR A 366 21.33 -0.63 -24.45
N ARG A 367 21.67 -0.95 -25.70
CA ARG A 367 22.50 -0.05 -26.52
C ARG A 367 21.79 1.30 -26.70
N ALA A 368 22.52 2.38 -26.48
CA ALA A 368 21.99 3.74 -26.50
C ALA A 368 22.89 4.69 -27.30
N SER A 369 22.29 5.68 -27.97
CA SER A 369 23.01 6.76 -28.65
C SER A 369 23.64 7.74 -27.64
N ASN A 370 24.63 8.53 -28.08
CA ASN A 370 25.30 9.53 -27.23
C ASN A 370 24.32 10.56 -26.62
N PHE A 371 23.24 10.89 -27.33
CA PHE A 371 22.19 11.76 -26.81
C PHE A 371 21.41 11.10 -25.67
N LYS A 372 20.96 9.85 -25.86
CA LYS A 372 20.26 9.08 -24.82
C LYS A 372 21.14 8.89 -23.57
N LYS A 373 22.44 8.66 -23.77
CA LYS A 373 23.44 8.55 -22.70
C LYS A 373 23.60 9.83 -21.86
N LYS A 374 23.63 11.01 -22.49
CA LYS A 374 23.72 12.29 -21.75
C LYS A 374 22.49 12.55 -20.87
N ILE A 375 21.30 12.20 -21.35
CA ILE A 375 20.03 12.45 -20.65
C ILE A 375 19.77 11.42 -19.57
N LEU A 376 19.88 10.13 -19.91
CA LEU A 376 19.49 9.01 -19.04
C LEU A 376 20.67 8.42 -18.25
N GLY A 377 21.91 8.72 -18.63
CA GLY A 377 23.14 8.15 -18.05
C GLY A 377 23.89 7.25 -19.03
N GLU A 378 25.18 7.00 -18.80
CA GLU A 378 25.98 5.98 -19.48
C GLU A 378 25.70 4.58 -18.89
N HIS A 379 25.53 4.51 -17.56
CA HIS A 379 25.32 3.29 -16.78
C HIS A 379 26.30 2.15 -17.13
N TYR A 380 25.84 0.90 -17.17
CA TYR A 380 26.59 -0.28 -17.61
C TYR A 380 26.15 -0.82 -18.99
N ARG A 381 25.53 0.02 -19.84
CA ARG A 381 24.99 -0.39 -21.15
C ARG A 381 26.01 -1.13 -22.02
N ASN A 382 27.27 -0.68 -22.02
CA ASN A 382 28.34 -1.34 -22.77
C ASN A 382 28.64 -2.75 -22.21
N VAL A 383 28.59 -2.94 -20.89
CA VAL A 383 28.76 -4.25 -20.24
C VAL A 383 27.60 -5.18 -20.61
N TRP A 384 26.36 -4.71 -20.51
CA TRP A 384 25.17 -5.48 -20.87
C TRP A 384 25.14 -5.91 -22.36
N ALA A 385 25.69 -5.07 -23.24
CA ALA A 385 25.74 -5.30 -24.68
C ALA A 385 26.96 -6.13 -25.13
N THR A 386 27.90 -6.42 -24.23
CA THR A 386 29.11 -7.22 -24.51
C THR A 386 28.74 -8.70 -24.42
N PRO A 387 28.91 -9.48 -25.51
CA PRO A 387 28.72 -10.92 -25.45
C PRO A 387 29.74 -11.56 -24.50
N VAL A 388 29.26 -12.50 -23.69
CA VAL A 388 30.08 -13.26 -22.74
C VAL A 388 29.85 -14.75 -22.97
N GLU A 389 30.85 -15.55 -22.61
CA GLU A 389 30.79 -17.00 -22.64
C GLU A 389 30.13 -17.53 -21.35
N ILE A 390 29.00 -18.26 -21.47
CA ILE A 390 28.18 -18.69 -20.34
C ILE A 390 27.94 -20.21 -20.40
N PRO A 391 28.22 -20.98 -19.33
CA PRO A 391 27.93 -22.42 -19.31
C PRO A 391 26.42 -22.69 -19.31
N TYR A 392 25.99 -23.76 -19.97
CA TYR A 392 24.62 -24.25 -19.83
C TYR A 392 24.39 -24.85 -18.43
N LEU A 393 23.19 -24.66 -17.87
CA LEU A 393 22.78 -25.37 -16.67
C LEU A 393 22.28 -26.78 -17.04
N ASP A 394 23.13 -27.78 -16.85
CA ASP A 394 22.72 -29.19 -16.98
C ASP A 394 21.88 -29.62 -15.76
N LEU A 395 20.56 -29.68 -15.96
CA LEU A 395 19.59 -30.06 -14.91
C LEU A 395 19.72 -31.52 -14.47
N THR A 396 20.38 -32.40 -15.23
CA THR A 396 20.52 -33.83 -14.87
C THR A 396 21.72 -34.09 -13.99
N LYS A 397 22.79 -33.29 -14.15
CA LYS A 397 24.06 -33.47 -13.45
C LYS A 397 24.26 -32.49 -12.30
N TYR A 398 23.83 -31.23 -12.45
CA TYR A 398 24.02 -30.22 -11.40
C TYR A 398 23.33 -30.66 -10.10
N ALA A 399 24.05 -30.62 -8.97
CA ALA A 399 23.58 -31.11 -7.67
C ALA A 399 23.01 -32.56 -7.70
N GLY A 400 23.55 -33.42 -8.58
CA GLY A 400 23.09 -34.80 -8.78
C GLY A 400 21.77 -34.94 -9.55
N GLY A 401 21.21 -33.83 -10.01
CA GLY A 401 19.93 -33.73 -10.70
C GLY A 401 19.02 -32.70 -10.02
N LEU A 402 18.74 -31.59 -10.70
CA LEU A 402 17.84 -30.54 -10.26
C LEU A 402 16.40 -30.82 -10.66
N LYS A 403 15.50 -30.76 -9.69
CA LYS A 403 14.06 -30.83 -9.92
C LYS A 403 13.40 -29.47 -9.63
N PRO A 404 12.69 -28.86 -10.59
CA PRO A 404 11.90 -27.67 -10.35
C PRO A 404 10.84 -27.87 -9.26
N LEU A 405 10.74 -26.92 -8.33
CA LEU A 405 9.78 -26.93 -7.22
C LEU A 405 8.67 -25.91 -7.44
N GLN A 406 9.03 -24.63 -7.61
CA GLN A 406 8.07 -23.52 -7.71
C GLN A 406 8.73 -22.27 -8.30
N LEU A 407 7.92 -21.42 -8.93
CA LEU A 407 8.32 -20.04 -9.19
C LEU A 407 8.41 -19.25 -7.88
N GLY A 408 9.27 -18.24 -7.90
CA GLY A 408 9.37 -17.23 -6.86
C GLY A 408 9.78 -15.89 -7.47
N GLY A 409 10.06 -14.92 -6.61
CA GLY A 409 10.40 -13.56 -7.02
C GLY A 409 9.17 -12.65 -7.07
N GLY A 410 9.41 -11.36 -6.92
CA GLY A 410 8.39 -10.32 -7.01
C GLY A 410 8.15 -9.87 -8.46
N LYS A 411 7.42 -8.78 -8.64
CA LYS A 411 7.04 -8.21 -9.94
C LYS A 411 8.19 -7.82 -10.89
N GLN A 412 9.45 -7.88 -10.46
CA GLN A 412 10.62 -7.48 -11.26
C GLN A 412 11.49 -8.66 -11.73
N THR A 413 11.57 -9.74 -10.95
CA THR A 413 12.57 -10.79 -11.14
C THR A 413 11.89 -12.15 -11.20
N THR A 414 12.01 -12.84 -12.33
CA THR A 414 11.57 -14.24 -12.43
C THR A 414 12.62 -15.13 -11.75
N SER A 415 12.19 -15.90 -10.74
CA SER A 415 13.06 -16.92 -10.13
C SER A 415 12.40 -18.28 -10.12
N LEU A 416 13.22 -19.32 -10.25
CA LEU A 416 12.80 -20.71 -10.15
C LEU A 416 13.53 -21.36 -8.97
N ARG A 417 12.76 -21.87 -8.00
CA ARG A 417 13.30 -22.74 -6.95
C ARG A 417 13.37 -24.17 -7.47
N MET A 418 14.49 -24.82 -7.21
CA MET A 418 14.76 -26.21 -7.55
C MET A 418 15.30 -26.94 -6.31
N ILE A 419 15.23 -28.26 -6.30
CA ILE A 419 15.87 -29.11 -5.28
C ILE A 419 16.84 -30.08 -5.96
N GLY A 420 18.04 -30.22 -5.41
CA GLY A 420 19.00 -31.23 -5.83
C GLY A 420 18.72 -32.60 -5.21
N LYS A 421 19.42 -33.64 -5.65
CA LYS A 421 19.37 -34.96 -5.00
C LYS A 421 20.01 -34.96 -3.61
N ASP A 422 20.85 -33.97 -3.34
CA ASP A 422 21.41 -33.66 -2.02
C ASP A 422 20.38 -33.09 -1.03
N SER A 423 19.11 -32.94 -1.44
CA SER A 423 18.03 -32.31 -0.66
C SER A 423 18.27 -30.82 -0.35
N ILE A 424 19.23 -30.19 -1.02
CA ILE A 424 19.50 -28.75 -0.90
C ILE A 424 18.67 -28.00 -1.93
N GLN A 425 18.14 -26.85 -1.52
CA GLN A 425 17.36 -25.99 -2.40
C GLN A 425 18.27 -25.01 -3.15
N TYR A 426 18.03 -24.88 -4.44
CA TYR A 426 18.71 -23.97 -5.35
C TYR A 426 17.74 -22.95 -5.91
N GLN A 427 18.25 -21.76 -6.21
CA GLN A 427 17.48 -20.67 -6.80
C GLN A 427 18.16 -20.23 -8.08
N PHE A 428 17.46 -20.37 -9.21
CA PHE A 428 17.83 -19.73 -10.48
C PHE A 428 17.08 -18.39 -10.58
N ARG A 429 17.79 -17.30 -10.90
CA ARG A 429 17.22 -15.95 -11.02
C ARG A 429 17.66 -15.31 -12.33
N THR A 430 16.71 -14.78 -13.10
CA THR A 430 17.04 -14.14 -14.38
C THR A 430 17.89 -12.88 -14.14
N VAL A 431 18.97 -12.71 -14.90
CA VAL A 431 19.82 -11.50 -14.80
C VAL A 431 19.09 -10.29 -15.38
N ASN A 432 18.49 -10.45 -16.57
CA ASN A 432 17.66 -9.42 -17.15
C ASN A 432 16.28 -9.44 -16.49
N LYS A 433 15.88 -8.31 -15.92
CA LYS A 433 14.60 -8.12 -15.22
C LYS A 433 13.54 -7.57 -16.18
N ASP A 434 12.28 -7.80 -15.85
CA ASP A 434 11.13 -7.25 -16.54
C ASP A 434 10.32 -6.44 -15.51
N PRO A 435 10.44 -5.10 -15.49
CA PRO A 435 9.77 -4.24 -14.54
C PRO A 435 8.39 -3.80 -15.03
N SER A 436 7.91 -4.25 -16.20
CA SER A 436 6.67 -3.76 -16.82
C SER A 436 5.46 -3.96 -15.89
N ASP A 437 5.46 -5.03 -15.09
CA ASP A 437 4.41 -5.34 -14.10
C ASP A 437 4.36 -4.39 -12.86
N LEU A 438 5.38 -3.54 -12.69
CA LEU A 438 5.40 -2.48 -11.67
C LEU A 438 4.68 -1.21 -12.09
N LEU A 439 4.51 -1.01 -13.38
CA LEU A 439 3.90 0.20 -13.89
C LEU A 439 2.41 0.23 -13.57
N PRO A 440 1.86 1.41 -13.22
CA PRO A 440 0.41 1.56 -13.18
C PRO A 440 -0.20 1.21 -14.55
N ASN A 441 -1.39 0.62 -14.54
CA ASN A 441 -2.12 0.27 -15.76
C ASN A 441 -2.16 1.48 -16.73
N GLY A 442 -1.69 1.28 -17.96
CA GLY A 442 -1.61 2.33 -19.00
C GLY A 442 -0.20 2.88 -19.26
N PHE A 443 0.79 2.51 -18.43
CA PHE A 443 2.20 2.83 -18.68
C PHE A 443 3.01 1.65 -19.26
N GLU A 444 2.48 0.43 -19.19
CA GLU A 444 3.00 -0.75 -19.90
C GLU A 444 3.19 -0.41 -21.39
N THR A 445 4.32 -0.77 -22.00
CA THR A 445 4.66 -0.51 -23.42
C THR A 445 4.85 0.98 -23.81
N THR A 446 5.11 1.88 -22.84
CA THR A 446 5.37 3.32 -23.08
C THR A 446 6.83 3.70 -22.85
N PHE A 447 7.23 4.97 -23.05
CA PHE A 447 8.54 5.48 -22.64
C PHE A 447 8.81 5.25 -21.16
N ALA A 448 7.79 5.17 -20.29
CA ALA A 448 8.00 4.84 -18.89
C ALA A 448 8.44 3.38 -18.70
N ASP A 449 7.92 2.47 -19.52
CA ASP A 449 8.35 1.07 -19.61
C ASP A 449 9.77 0.97 -20.13
N ASP A 450 10.04 1.61 -21.27
CA ASP A 450 11.40 1.68 -21.83
C ASP A 450 12.37 2.40 -20.90
N PHE A 451 11.92 3.40 -20.13
CA PHE A 451 12.72 4.10 -19.14
C PHE A 451 13.02 3.18 -17.96
N LEU A 452 12.02 2.53 -17.35
CA LEU A 452 12.25 1.59 -16.25
C LEU A 452 13.11 0.41 -16.69
N GLN A 453 12.83 -0.15 -17.86
CA GLN A 453 13.64 -1.20 -18.48
C GLN A 453 15.06 -0.68 -18.71
N ASP A 454 15.25 0.49 -19.32
CA ASP A 454 16.57 1.11 -19.54
C ASP A 454 17.29 1.40 -18.22
N GLN A 455 16.58 1.75 -17.15
CA GLN A 455 17.15 1.92 -15.81
C GLN A 455 17.65 0.60 -15.20
N ILE A 456 17.25 -0.60 -15.68
CA ILE A 456 17.92 -1.86 -15.29
C ILE A 456 19.39 -1.83 -15.67
N SER A 457 19.75 -1.11 -16.75
CA SER A 457 21.15 -0.98 -17.16
C SER A 457 22.01 -0.20 -16.16
N SER A 458 21.41 0.47 -15.16
CA SER A 458 22.11 1.08 -14.01
C SER A 458 22.78 0.05 -13.09
N ALA A 459 22.21 -1.16 -12.97
CA ALA A 459 22.78 -2.24 -12.17
C ALA A 459 23.84 -3.02 -12.98
N HIS A 460 24.86 -3.54 -12.28
CA HIS A 460 25.89 -4.34 -12.92
C HIS A 460 25.41 -5.79 -13.13
N PRO A 461 25.32 -6.30 -14.39
CA PRO A 461 24.68 -7.59 -14.68
C PRO A 461 25.39 -8.79 -14.03
N PHE A 462 26.68 -8.63 -13.72
CA PHE A 462 27.53 -9.69 -13.15
C PHE A 462 28.06 -9.34 -11.75
N GLY A 463 27.52 -8.30 -11.12
CA GLY A 463 28.05 -7.77 -9.85
C GLY A 463 28.05 -8.81 -8.72
N ALA A 464 27.00 -9.63 -8.63
CA ALA A 464 26.91 -10.67 -7.61
C ALA A 464 28.06 -11.71 -7.68
N LEU A 465 28.60 -11.97 -8.87
CA LEU A 465 29.68 -12.96 -9.07
C LEU A 465 31.00 -12.54 -8.42
N THR A 466 31.20 -11.24 -8.18
CA THR A 466 32.46 -10.71 -7.64
C THR A 466 32.49 -10.68 -6.11
N ILE A 467 31.40 -11.06 -5.44
CA ILE A 467 31.26 -10.92 -3.99
C ILE A 467 31.88 -12.07 -3.16
N PRO A 468 31.82 -13.35 -3.56
CA PRO A 468 32.18 -14.47 -2.68
C PRO A 468 33.58 -14.42 -2.09
N GLU A 469 34.59 -14.04 -2.88
CA GLU A 469 35.97 -13.99 -2.43
C GLU A 469 36.22 -12.84 -1.44
N MET A 470 35.72 -11.63 -1.73
CA MET A 470 35.77 -10.52 -0.77
C MET A 470 34.99 -10.83 0.51
N ALA A 471 33.80 -11.43 0.40
CA ALA A 471 33.00 -11.81 1.56
C ALA A 471 33.71 -12.87 2.41
N SER A 472 34.38 -13.84 1.77
CA SER A 472 35.23 -14.83 2.47
C SER A 472 36.38 -14.15 3.22
N ALA A 473 37.09 -13.23 2.59
CA ALA A 473 38.18 -12.49 3.21
C ALA A 473 37.71 -11.61 4.38
N ALA A 474 36.54 -10.97 4.21
CA ALA A 474 35.89 -10.17 5.24
C ALA A 474 35.28 -11.00 6.39
N GLY A 475 35.22 -12.33 6.28
CA GLY A 475 34.57 -13.21 7.25
C GLY A 475 33.04 -13.09 7.27
N VAL A 476 32.43 -12.65 6.18
CA VAL A 476 30.97 -12.51 6.01
C VAL A 476 30.42 -13.76 5.32
N TYR A 477 29.35 -14.36 5.87
CA TYR A 477 28.66 -15.47 5.21
C TYR A 477 28.07 -15.03 3.87
N HIS A 478 28.07 -15.93 2.89
CA HIS A 478 27.72 -15.57 1.51
C HIS A 478 27.30 -16.79 0.70
N THR A 479 26.48 -16.57 -0.33
CA THR A 479 26.22 -17.54 -1.39
C THR A 479 27.38 -17.55 -2.39
N LYS A 480 27.45 -18.61 -3.22
CA LYS A 480 28.39 -18.70 -4.35
C LYS A 480 27.60 -18.70 -5.67
N PRO A 481 27.21 -17.51 -6.18
CA PRO A 481 26.44 -17.41 -7.40
C PRO A 481 27.27 -17.86 -8.61
N GLN A 482 26.62 -18.58 -9.53
CA GLN A 482 27.20 -19.00 -10.80
C GLN A 482 26.32 -18.49 -11.94
N LEU A 483 26.95 -17.87 -12.95
CA LEU A 483 26.26 -17.45 -14.16
C LEU A 483 26.02 -18.66 -15.05
N VAL A 484 24.76 -18.89 -15.43
CA VAL A 484 24.36 -20.03 -16.26
C VAL A 484 23.32 -19.64 -17.31
N TYR A 485 23.29 -20.39 -18.40
CA TYR A 485 22.25 -20.31 -19.42
C TYR A 485 21.26 -21.46 -19.23
N MET A 486 19.98 -21.13 -19.03
CA MET A 486 18.95 -22.15 -18.85
C MET A 486 18.60 -22.79 -20.21
N PRO A 487 18.80 -24.11 -20.41
CA PRO A 487 18.41 -24.76 -21.66
C PRO A 487 16.88 -24.77 -21.85
N TYR A 488 16.44 -24.88 -23.10
CA TYR A 488 15.06 -25.25 -23.39
C TYR A 488 14.89 -26.76 -23.12
N SER A 489 14.61 -27.13 -21.87
CA SER A 489 14.49 -28.53 -21.46
C SER A 489 13.09 -28.85 -20.95
N ARG A 490 12.53 -29.99 -21.37
CA ARG A 490 11.26 -30.50 -20.85
C ARG A 490 11.31 -30.81 -19.34
N LEU A 491 12.50 -30.98 -18.75
CA LEU A 491 12.69 -31.14 -17.31
C LEU A 491 12.22 -29.93 -16.51
N LEU A 492 12.12 -28.76 -17.15
CA LEU A 492 11.53 -27.55 -16.56
C LEU A 492 10.00 -27.66 -16.38
N GLY A 493 9.37 -28.64 -17.02
CA GLY A 493 7.93 -28.89 -16.98
C GLY A 493 7.13 -27.62 -17.30
N PRO A 494 6.22 -27.18 -16.40
CA PRO A 494 5.37 -26.02 -16.65
C PRO A 494 6.14 -24.69 -16.71
N TYR A 495 7.39 -24.64 -16.27
CA TYR A 495 8.19 -23.41 -16.18
C TYR A 495 9.00 -23.11 -17.43
N LEU A 496 8.97 -23.97 -18.44
CA LEU A 496 9.79 -23.84 -19.65
C LEU A 496 9.66 -22.46 -20.31
N ALA A 497 8.44 -21.93 -20.44
CA ALA A 497 8.22 -20.62 -21.05
C ALA A 497 8.76 -19.43 -20.21
N GLU A 498 8.85 -19.62 -18.90
CA GLU A 498 9.23 -18.59 -17.93
C GLU A 498 10.74 -18.55 -17.66
N VAL A 499 11.48 -19.64 -17.89
CA VAL A 499 12.94 -19.64 -17.65
C VAL A 499 13.78 -20.22 -18.77
N GLY A 500 13.19 -21.02 -19.66
CA GLY A 500 13.89 -21.62 -20.80
C GLY A 500 14.52 -20.57 -21.70
N GLY A 501 15.79 -20.78 -22.06
CA GLY A 501 16.56 -19.89 -22.92
C GLY A 501 17.00 -18.57 -22.30
N ARG A 502 16.80 -18.38 -20.98
CA ARG A 502 17.18 -17.16 -20.26
C ARG A 502 18.55 -17.32 -19.60
N VAL A 503 19.30 -16.22 -19.54
CA VAL A 503 20.51 -16.12 -18.73
C VAL A 503 20.11 -15.81 -17.28
N GLY A 504 20.68 -16.55 -16.34
CA GLY A 504 20.43 -16.35 -14.92
C GLY A 504 21.61 -16.66 -14.04
N ILE A 505 21.45 -16.35 -12.76
CA ILE A 505 22.36 -16.74 -11.70
C ILE A 505 21.73 -17.90 -10.95
N ILE A 506 22.46 -19.00 -10.80
CA ILE A 506 22.10 -20.10 -9.90
C ILE A 506 22.93 -20.04 -8.63
N GLU A 507 22.28 -20.22 -7.48
CA GLU A 507 22.94 -20.29 -6.18
C GLU A 507 22.14 -21.16 -5.21
N ILE A 508 22.79 -21.62 -4.15
CA ILE A 508 22.12 -22.27 -3.02
C ILE A 508 21.19 -21.24 -2.36
N ARG A 509 19.95 -21.63 -2.11
CA ARG A 509 19.02 -20.85 -1.31
C ARG A 509 19.34 -21.13 0.17
N PRO A 510 19.80 -20.13 0.95
CA PRO A 510 20.18 -20.36 2.34
C PRO A 510 18.94 -20.49 3.21
N ASP A 511 18.39 -21.70 3.30
CA ASP A 511 17.21 -22.03 4.12
C ASP A 511 17.41 -23.45 4.67
N GLU A 512 16.84 -23.73 5.84
CA GLU A 512 16.90 -25.04 6.47
C GLU A 512 18.36 -25.51 6.71
N ASN A 513 18.68 -26.77 6.40
CA ASN A 513 19.96 -27.36 6.75
C ASN A 513 21.06 -27.04 5.73
N LEU A 514 22.13 -26.40 6.22
CA LEU A 514 23.31 -26.00 5.44
C LEU A 514 24.62 -26.55 6.05
N SER A 515 24.54 -27.67 6.79
CA SER A 515 25.67 -28.23 7.54
C SER A 515 26.86 -28.63 6.67
N LEU A 516 26.62 -28.89 5.39
CA LEU A 516 27.64 -29.23 4.40
C LEU A 516 28.48 -28.03 3.92
N TYR A 517 28.03 -26.79 4.17
CA TYR A 517 28.59 -25.60 3.54
C TYR A 517 29.28 -24.66 4.55
N LYS A 518 30.61 -24.58 4.44
CA LYS A 518 31.45 -23.72 5.30
C LYS A 518 31.11 -22.23 5.18
N ASN A 519 30.74 -21.75 3.99
CA ASN A 519 30.39 -20.35 3.71
C ASN A 519 29.08 -19.89 4.37
N PHE A 520 28.30 -20.80 4.94
CA PHE A 520 27.13 -20.51 5.80
C PHE A 520 27.38 -20.88 7.27
N GLY A 521 28.66 -21.09 7.64
CA GLY A 521 29.04 -21.48 9.00
C GLY A 521 28.69 -22.91 9.38
N ARG A 522 28.33 -23.78 8.42
CA ARG A 522 27.84 -25.16 8.67
C ARG A 522 26.63 -25.21 9.60
N THR A 523 25.74 -24.22 9.51
CA THR A 523 24.53 -24.18 10.32
C THR A 523 23.59 -25.34 9.98
N LYS A 524 22.95 -25.92 11.01
CA LYS A 524 21.91 -26.93 10.86
C LYS A 524 20.56 -26.33 10.48
N ASN A 525 20.38 -25.02 10.69
CA ASN A 525 19.13 -24.33 10.42
C ASN A 525 19.38 -22.85 10.06
N ALA A 526 18.87 -22.43 8.90
CA ALA A 526 18.83 -21.03 8.50
C ALA A 526 17.38 -20.54 8.43
N ILE A 527 17.09 -19.40 9.08
CA ILE A 527 15.74 -18.83 9.18
C ILE A 527 15.63 -17.46 8.50
N GLY A 528 14.40 -17.01 8.24
CA GLY A 528 14.12 -15.65 7.76
C GLY A 528 14.15 -14.60 8.88
N THR A 529 14.25 -13.32 8.49
CA THR A 529 14.27 -12.18 9.43
C THR A 529 13.01 -12.09 10.28
N GLU A 530 11.84 -12.36 9.72
CA GLU A 530 10.57 -12.35 10.47
C GLU A 530 10.59 -13.39 11.59
N THR A 531 10.95 -14.64 11.26
CA THR A 531 11.16 -15.71 12.25
C THR A 531 12.18 -15.32 13.31
N LEU A 532 13.27 -14.64 12.93
CA LEU A 532 14.26 -14.17 13.89
C LEU A 532 13.65 -13.20 14.91
N TYR A 533 12.90 -12.19 14.46
CA TYR A 533 12.24 -11.24 15.38
C TYR A 533 11.33 -11.96 16.37
N GLU A 534 10.73 -13.06 15.97
CA GLU A 534 9.83 -13.85 16.80
C GLU A 534 10.59 -14.70 17.80
N LYS A 535 11.67 -15.35 17.38
CA LYS A 535 12.56 -16.08 18.30
C LYS A 535 13.14 -15.15 19.37
N LEU A 536 13.52 -13.93 18.98
CA LEU A 536 13.98 -12.90 19.93
C LEU A 536 12.85 -12.40 20.85
N LYS A 537 11.61 -12.32 20.34
CA LYS A 537 10.43 -11.95 21.13
C LYS A 537 9.99 -13.06 22.07
N GLU A 538 10.05 -14.32 21.66
CA GLU A 538 9.55 -15.47 22.42
C GLU A 538 10.47 -15.81 23.60
N ASP A 539 11.78 -15.57 23.48
CA ASP A 539 12.76 -15.95 24.49
C ASP A 539 13.99 -15.02 24.51
N ASN A 540 14.29 -14.46 25.68
CA ASN A 540 15.45 -13.61 25.90
C ASN A 540 16.79 -14.36 26.00
N ASP A 541 16.82 -15.69 25.92
CA ASP A 541 18.04 -16.49 25.70
C ASP A 541 18.58 -16.40 24.27
N ASN A 542 17.74 -15.98 23.32
CA ASN A 542 18.11 -15.78 21.93
C ASN A 542 18.80 -14.43 21.71
N GLU A 543 19.84 -14.41 20.87
CA GLU A 543 20.56 -13.17 20.56
C GLU A 543 21.06 -13.11 19.11
N VAL A 544 21.32 -11.91 18.63
CA VAL A 544 21.94 -11.67 17.31
C VAL A 544 23.41 -11.34 17.51
N ASP A 545 24.28 -11.95 16.71
CA ASP A 545 25.68 -11.56 16.63
C ASP A 545 25.82 -10.19 15.93
N GLN A 546 25.65 -9.11 16.71
CA GLN A 546 25.68 -7.74 16.19
C GLN A 546 27.03 -7.38 15.55
N LYS A 547 28.13 -8.01 15.98
CA LYS A 547 29.47 -7.76 15.39
C LYS A 547 29.56 -8.33 13.98
N SER A 548 29.12 -9.58 13.80
CA SER A 548 29.01 -10.20 12.49
C SER A 548 28.05 -9.44 11.57
N PHE A 549 26.93 -8.94 12.12
CA PHE A 549 25.99 -8.09 11.38
C PHE A 549 26.59 -6.75 10.98
N LEU A 550 27.27 -6.05 11.89
CA LEU A 550 27.96 -4.80 11.56
C LEU A 550 28.99 -4.99 10.45
N LYS A 551 29.78 -6.07 10.52
CA LYS A 551 30.77 -6.42 9.52
C LYS A 551 30.13 -6.62 8.14
N ALA A 552 29.00 -7.34 8.07
CA ALA A 552 28.23 -7.51 6.84
C ALA A 552 27.67 -6.17 6.31
N ARG A 553 27.18 -5.28 7.20
CA ARG A 553 26.61 -3.97 6.82
C ARG A 553 27.66 -2.99 6.32
N LEU A 554 28.81 -2.89 6.97
CA LEU A 554 29.93 -2.08 6.46
C LEU A 554 30.46 -2.62 5.12
N PHE A 555 30.47 -3.95 4.95
CA PHE A 555 30.77 -4.57 3.66
C PHE A 555 29.73 -4.21 2.57
N ASP A 556 28.44 -4.20 2.90
CA ASP A 556 27.38 -3.74 1.98
C ASP A 556 27.59 -2.28 1.55
N MET A 557 27.92 -1.39 2.50
CA MET A 557 28.21 0.02 2.21
C MET A 557 29.43 0.17 1.30
N LEU A 558 30.47 -0.62 1.54
CA LEU A 558 31.68 -0.65 0.71
C LEU A 558 31.36 -0.99 -0.75
N ILE A 559 30.57 -2.03 -0.99
CA ILE A 559 30.22 -2.45 -2.37
C ILE A 559 29.06 -1.64 -2.98
N GLY A 560 28.45 -0.75 -2.20
CA GLY A 560 27.37 0.13 -2.64
C GLY A 560 26.04 -0.60 -2.86
N ASP A 561 25.76 -1.62 -2.04
CA ASP A 561 24.48 -2.33 -2.13
C ASP A 561 23.40 -1.60 -1.32
N TRP A 562 22.48 -0.98 -2.06
CA TRP A 562 21.45 -0.09 -1.52
C TRP A 562 20.15 -0.83 -1.15
N ASP A 563 19.93 -2.04 -1.66
CA ASP A 563 18.67 -2.78 -1.52
C ASP A 563 18.77 -3.87 -0.45
N ARG A 564 18.88 -3.43 0.81
CA ARG A 564 19.13 -4.30 1.98
C ARG A 564 17.95 -4.42 2.93
N HIS A 565 16.78 -4.72 2.37
CA HIS A 565 15.57 -4.99 3.13
C HIS A 565 15.54 -6.41 3.74
N GLU A 566 14.52 -6.69 4.56
CA GLU A 566 14.41 -7.85 5.45
C GLU A 566 14.47 -9.21 4.73
N ASP A 567 14.02 -9.31 3.46
CA ASP A 567 14.04 -10.55 2.67
C ASP A 567 15.42 -10.89 2.07
N GLN A 568 16.35 -9.93 2.10
CA GLN A 568 17.73 -10.09 1.63
C GLN A 568 18.67 -10.67 2.69
N TRP A 569 18.10 -11.07 3.81
CA TRP A 569 18.81 -11.71 4.92
C TRP A 569 18.20 -13.06 5.26
N ARG A 570 19.09 -14.00 5.53
CA ARG A 570 18.82 -15.22 6.28
C ARG A 570 19.69 -15.23 7.51
N TRP A 571 19.36 -16.05 8.49
CA TRP A 571 20.03 -16.07 9.77
C TRP A 571 20.41 -17.50 10.12
N ALA A 572 21.71 -17.77 10.15
CA ALA A 572 22.28 -19.03 10.60
C ALA A 572 22.09 -19.17 12.11
N GLU A 573 21.42 -20.22 12.53
CA GLU A 573 21.19 -20.55 13.93
C GLU A 573 22.34 -21.40 14.47
N PHE A 574 22.83 -21.04 15.66
CA PHE A 574 23.79 -21.81 16.43
C PHE A 574 23.29 -21.93 17.87
N GLU A 575 23.04 -23.16 18.32
CA GLU A 575 22.61 -23.44 19.69
C GLU A 575 23.69 -23.05 20.70
N LYS A 576 23.26 -22.46 21.82
CA LYS A 576 24.07 -22.19 23.02
C LYS A 576 23.62 -23.14 24.14
N ASP A 577 24.29 -23.08 25.31
CA ASP A 577 23.84 -23.78 26.52
C ASP A 577 22.38 -23.41 26.89
N LYS A 578 22.00 -22.15 26.63
CA LYS A 578 20.62 -21.65 26.70
C LYS A 578 20.34 -20.74 25.50
N GLY A 579 19.26 -21.05 24.77
CA GLY A 579 18.86 -20.33 23.54
C GLY A 579 19.80 -20.51 22.36
N ALA A 580 19.75 -19.60 21.40
CA ALA A 580 20.57 -19.62 20.19
C ALA A 580 21.19 -18.26 19.88
N ILE A 581 22.34 -18.27 19.19
CA ILE A 581 22.95 -17.10 18.57
C ILE A 581 22.73 -17.14 17.06
N TYR A 582 22.22 -16.04 16.51
CA TYR A 582 21.90 -15.90 15.10
C TYR A 582 22.94 -15.05 14.38
N ARG A 583 23.51 -15.60 13.31
CA ARG A 583 24.48 -14.91 12.45
C ARG A 583 23.91 -14.61 11.07
N PRO A 584 24.17 -13.43 10.51
CA PRO A 584 23.57 -13.03 9.25
C PRO A 584 24.19 -13.75 8.05
N ILE A 585 23.33 -14.19 7.15
CA ILE A 585 23.65 -14.66 5.79
C ILE A 585 22.98 -13.67 4.82
N PRO A 586 23.69 -12.65 4.35
CA PRO A 586 23.23 -11.85 3.22
C PRO A 586 23.03 -12.72 1.97
N ARG A 587 21.94 -12.46 1.24
CA ARG A 587 21.68 -13.04 -0.08
C ARG A 587 21.34 -11.95 -1.08
N ASP A 588 21.16 -12.33 -2.34
CA ASP A 588 20.69 -11.42 -3.40
C ASP A 588 21.55 -10.14 -3.58
N ARG A 589 22.78 -10.34 -4.05
CA ARG A 589 23.75 -9.26 -4.28
C ARG A 589 23.61 -8.61 -5.66
N ASP A 590 22.39 -8.47 -6.18
CA ASP A 590 22.16 -8.01 -7.56
C ASP A 590 22.17 -6.48 -7.74
N GLN A 591 22.11 -5.70 -6.64
CA GLN A 591 22.15 -4.24 -6.62
C GLN A 591 23.53 -3.64 -6.29
N VAL A 592 24.60 -4.44 -6.31
CA VAL A 592 25.96 -3.95 -6.10
C VAL A 592 26.44 -3.10 -7.28
N TYR A 593 27.28 -2.11 -6.99
CA TYR A 593 27.91 -1.20 -7.97
C TYR A 593 26.96 -0.32 -8.79
N THR A 594 25.71 -0.14 -8.37
CA THR A 594 24.68 0.54 -9.19
C THR A 594 25.06 1.99 -9.57
N LYS A 595 24.90 2.35 -10.85
CA LYS A 595 25.23 3.66 -11.44
C LYS A 595 23.98 4.49 -11.74
N PHE A 596 23.77 5.56 -10.97
CA PHE A 596 22.75 6.58 -11.25
C PHE A 596 23.38 7.86 -11.79
N ASP A 597 23.82 7.82 -13.05
CA ASP A 597 24.40 8.94 -13.79
C ASP A 597 23.41 9.51 -14.83
N GLY A 598 23.66 10.72 -15.33
CA GLY A 598 22.78 11.40 -16.29
C GLY A 598 22.00 12.58 -15.72
N LEU A 599 21.52 13.45 -16.62
CA LEU A 599 20.80 14.68 -16.25
C LEU A 599 19.46 14.39 -15.57
N LEU A 600 18.66 13.46 -16.11
CA LEU A 600 17.36 13.15 -15.52
C LEU A 600 17.49 12.44 -14.16
N PRO A 601 18.28 11.36 -14.01
CA PRO A 601 18.47 10.74 -12.70
C PRO A 601 18.99 11.71 -11.63
N SER A 602 19.89 12.64 -11.99
CA SER A 602 20.39 13.65 -11.04
C SER A 602 19.34 14.68 -10.61
N LEU A 603 18.43 15.07 -11.51
CA LEU A 603 17.28 15.92 -11.18
C LEU A 603 16.23 15.19 -10.34
N PHE A 604 16.02 13.89 -10.59
CA PHE A 604 15.04 13.08 -9.87
C PHE A 604 15.55 12.51 -8.53
N LYS A 605 16.87 12.48 -8.29
CA LYS A 605 17.47 12.00 -7.04
C LYS A 605 16.91 12.71 -5.80
N SER A 606 16.63 14.02 -5.90
CA SER A 606 16.03 14.81 -4.81
C SER A 606 14.57 14.47 -4.51
N PHE A 607 13.90 13.73 -5.39
CA PHE A 607 12.52 13.26 -5.23
C PHE A 607 12.42 11.79 -4.80
N VAL A 608 13.42 10.98 -5.18
CA VAL A 608 13.54 9.56 -4.84
C VAL A 608 14.73 9.39 -3.89
N ALA A 609 14.48 9.65 -2.61
CA ALA A 609 15.51 9.69 -1.56
C ALA A 609 16.25 8.37 -1.32
N ASP A 610 15.82 7.26 -1.93
CA ASP A 610 16.23 5.90 -1.53
C ASP A 610 17.45 5.38 -2.32
N ILE A 611 18.11 6.22 -3.13
CA ILE A 611 19.06 5.77 -4.15
C ILE A 611 20.37 6.58 -4.13
N GLN A 612 21.52 5.90 -3.98
CA GLN A 612 22.85 6.51 -4.05
C GLN A 612 23.73 5.89 -5.13
N HIS A 613 24.37 6.75 -5.94
CA HIS A 613 25.31 6.37 -7.00
C HIS A 613 26.60 5.72 -6.45
N PHE A 614 27.05 4.61 -7.05
CA PHE A 614 28.34 3.98 -6.75
C PHE A 614 29.53 4.77 -7.33
N GLY A 615 30.01 5.74 -6.55
CA GLY A 615 31.21 6.53 -6.82
C GLY A 615 32.43 6.14 -5.99
N TYR A 616 33.54 6.86 -6.19
CA TYR A 616 34.76 6.73 -5.37
C TYR A 616 34.49 7.02 -3.89
N GLU A 617 33.56 7.93 -3.60
CA GLU A 617 33.17 8.30 -2.24
C GLU A 617 31.83 7.68 -1.82
N ILE A 618 31.69 7.38 -0.52
CA ILE A 618 30.45 7.02 0.15
C ILE A 618 29.95 8.32 0.78
N LYS A 619 29.01 9.00 0.12
CA LYS A 619 28.61 10.36 0.51
C LYS A 619 27.78 10.36 1.79
N ASP A 620 26.70 9.59 1.78
CA ASP A 620 25.78 9.51 2.92
C ASP A 620 25.43 8.04 3.22
N PRO A 621 26.04 7.41 4.24
CA PRO A 621 25.72 6.02 4.57
C PRO A 621 24.27 5.81 5.03
N ALA A 622 23.59 6.85 5.53
CA ALA A 622 22.19 6.76 5.91
C ALA A 622 21.26 6.73 4.70
N GLU A 623 21.51 7.56 3.68
CA GLU A 623 20.81 7.51 2.38
C GLU A 623 21.00 6.13 1.74
N LEU A 624 22.23 5.60 1.73
CA LEU A 624 22.54 4.27 1.19
C LEU A 624 21.83 3.13 1.95
N SER A 625 21.54 3.33 3.24
CA SER A 625 20.98 2.31 4.13
C SER A 625 19.49 2.49 4.40
N ILE A 626 18.78 3.27 3.58
CA ILE A 626 17.33 3.49 3.79
C ILE A 626 16.57 2.16 3.78
N ALA A 627 16.89 1.22 2.89
CA ALA A 627 16.26 -0.10 2.85
C ALA A 627 16.53 -0.92 4.13
N ALA A 628 17.75 -0.85 4.67
CA ALA A 628 18.18 -1.59 5.86
C ALA A 628 17.85 -0.91 7.18
N ARG A 629 17.30 0.31 7.17
CA ARG A 629 17.20 1.19 8.34
C ARG A 629 16.56 0.55 9.58
N ASN A 630 15.59 -0.35 9.41
CA ASN A 630 14.93 -1.00 10.55
C ASN A 630 15.83 -2.09 11.13
N LEU A 631 16.40 -2.96 10.27
CA LEU A 631 17.39 -3.97 10.67
C LEU A 631 18.57 -3.34 11.40
N ASP A 632 19.18 -2.31 10.80
CA ASP A 632 20.34 -1.62 11.35
C ASP A 632 20.02 -0.99 12.72
N ARG A 633 18.81 -0.46 12.90
CA ARG A 633 18.35 0.09 14.20
C ARG A 633 18.03 -0.98 15.24
N ASN A 634 17.54 -2.14 14.82
CA ASN A 634 17.13 -3.22 15.71
C ASN A 634 18.32 -4.11 16.13
N PHE A 635 19.33 -4.27 15.28
CA PHE A 635 20.44 -5.21 15.47
C PHE A 635 21.83 -4.56 15.56
N LEU A 636 21.94 -3.24 15.53
CA LEU A 636 23.19 -2.50 15.83
C LEU A 636 23.00 -1.50 16.98
N ASN A 637 22.14 -1.85 17.94
CA ASN A 637 21.78 -1.01 19.07
C ASN A 637 22.69 -1.20 20.30
N GLU A 638 23.50 -2.26 20.39
CA GLU A 638 24.34 -2.54 21.56
C GLU A 638 25.79 -2.05 21.39
N LEU A 639 26.32 -2.18 20.18
CA LEU A 639 27.73 -1.86 19.89
C LEU A 639 28.06 -0.37 20.14
N ASN A 640 29.23 -0.10 20.72
CA ASN A 640 29.72 1.25 20.93
C ASN A 640 30.59 1.75 19.76
N LEU A 641 30.95 3.03 19.75
CA LEU A 641 31.74 3.64 18.66
C LEU A 641 33.10 2.94 18.44
N LYS A 642 33.76 2.46 19.51
CA LYS A 642 35.05 1.78 19.39
C LYS A 642 34.91 0.44 18.68
N ASP A 643 33.82 -0.30 18.93
CA ASP A 643 33.52 -1.55 18.21
C ASP A 643 33.36 -1.28 16.71
N TRP A 644 32.64 -0.20 16.36
CA TRP A 644 32.46 0.22 14.96
C TRP A 644 33.77 0.59 14.27
N GLN A 645 34.59 1.40 14.93
CA GLN A 645 35.90 1.77 14.42
C GLN A 645 36.83 0.58 14.25
N LYS A 646 36.79 -0.38 15.19
CA LYS A 646 37.58 -1.61 15.15
C LYS A 646 37.18 -2.47 13.95
N ILE A 647 35.89 -2.79 13.80
CA ILE A 647 35.39 -3.63 12.71
C ILE A 647 35.63 -2.98 11.34
N ALA A 648 35.49 -1.65 11.23
CA ALA A 648 35.84 -0.93 10.01
C ALA A 648 37.32 -1.10 9.65
N LYS A 649 38.22 -1.00 10.63
CA LYS A 649 39.67 -1.15 10.43
C LYS A 649 40.07 -2.61 10.12
N GLU A 650 39.39 -3.58 10.72
CA GLU A 650 39.52 -5.00 10.38
C GLU A 650 39.19 -5.23 8.90
N LEU A 651 38.02 -4.75 8.44
CA LEU A 651 37.62 -4.85 7.02
C LEU A 651 38.61 -4.16 6.07
N GLN A 652 39.15 -3.00 6.46
CA GLN A 652 40.18 -2.31 5.68
C GLN A 652 41.45 -3.15 5.50
N THR A 653 41.79 -3.98 6.49
CA THR A 653 43.00 -4.80 6.51
C THR A 653 42.77 -6.13 5.79
N GLU A 654 41.62 -6.76 6.01
CA GLU A 654 41.23 -8.04 5.41
C GLU A 654 41.02 -7.92 3.88
N LEU A 655 40.47 -6.79 3.42
CA LEU A 655 40.19 -6.53 2.00
C LEU A 655 41.39 -5.90 1.29
N THR A 656 42.47 -6.67 1.14
CA THR A 656 43.68 -6.22 0.44
C THR A 656 43.42 -5.88 -1.03
N ASP A 657 44.33 -5.12 -1.65
CA ASP A 657 44.27 -4.79 -3.08
C ASP A 657 44.23 -6.05 -3.97
N SER A 658 44.95 -7.11 -3.56
CA SER A 658 44.95 -8.39 -4.24
C SER A 658 43.58 -9.05 -4.17
N VAL A 659 42.97 -9.12 -2.98
CA VAL A 659 41.62 -9.69 -2.78
C VAL A 659 40.57 -8.93 -3.60
N ILE A 660 40.59 -7.59 -3.59
CA ILE A 660 39.65 -6.79 -4.40
C ILE A 660 39.86 -7.11 -5.89
N THR A 661 41.11 -7.15 -6.35
CA THR A 661 41.42 -7.38 -7.77
C THR A 661 41.01 -8.79 -8.24
N SER A 662 41.33 -9.83 -7.47
CA SER A 662 40.94 -11.22 -7.80
C SER A 662 39.43 -11.40 -7.79
N SER A 663 38.75 -10.81 -6.81
CA SER A 663 37.30 -10.87 -6.69
C SER A 663 36.58 -10.24 -7.89
N ILE A 664 37.04 -9.08 -8.37
CA ILE A 664 36.46 -8.44 -9.56
C ILE A 664 36.70 -9.27 -10.83
N LYS A 665 37.80 -10.03 -10.91
CA LYS A 665 38.07 -10.94 -12.05
C LYS A 665 37.15 -12.16 -12.11
N ALA A 666 36.32 -12.41 -11.10
CA ALA A 666 35.33 -13.49 -11.13
C ALA A 666 34.15 -13.22 -12.09
N MET A 667 33.95 -11.98 -12.53
CA MET A 667 33.01 -11.69 -13.63
C MET A 667 33.58 -12.19 -14.97
N PRO A 668 32.76 -12.35 -16.02
CA PRO A 668 33.26 -12.73 -17.34
C PRO A 668 34.40 -11.83 -17.83
N LYS A 669 35.42 -12.42 -18.46
CA LYS A 669 36.63 -11.71 -18.95
C LYS A 669 36.30 -10.52 -19.84
N GLU A 670 35.27 -10.65 -20.69
CA GLU A 670 34.82 -9.59 -21.59
C GLU A 670 34.16 -8.44 -20.81
N ALA A 671 33.38 -8.73 -19.77
CA ALA A 671 32.81 -7.72 -18.89
C ALA A 671 33.90 -7.00 -18.07
N PHE A 672 34.89 -7.75 -17.58
CA PHE A 672 36.01 -7.20 -16.81
C PHE A 672 36.79 -6.15 -17.62
N MET A 673 37.04 -6.38 -18.91
CA MET A 673 37.72 -5.43 -19.78
C MET A 673 36.98 -4.08 -19.92
N VAL A 674 35.65 -4.08 -19.75
CA VAL A 674 34.82 -2.88 -19.92
C VAL A 674 34.68 -2.05 -18.64
N SER A 675 34.48 -2.70 -17.48
CA SER A 675 34.18 -2.00 -16.21
C SER A 675 35.06 -2.40 -15.03
N GLY A 676 35.87 -3.44 -15.13
CA GLY A 676 36.59 -4.05 -14.00
C GLY A 676 37.55 -3.10 -13.30
N ASN A 677 38.42 -2.43 -14.06
CA ASN A 677 39.42 -1.50 -13.49
C ASN A 677 38.77 -0.31 -12.77
N GLU A 678 37.69 0.26 -13.31
CA GLU A 678 36.94 1.35 -12.66
C GLU A 678 36.35 0.88 -11.32
N ILE A 679 35.78 -0.32 -11.27
CA ILE A 679 35.19 -0.89 -10.05
C ILE A 679 36.28 -1.15 -9.00
N ILE A 680 37.45 -1.69 -9.39
CA ILE A 680 38.58 -1.93 -8.50
C ILE A 680 39.02 -0.63 -7.83
N GLU A 681 39.26 0.43 -8.61
CA GLU A 681 39.74 1.71 -8.07
C GLU A 681 38.69 2.38 -7.17
N LYS A 682 37.41 2.28 -7.52
CA LYS A 682 36.31 2.72 -6.63
C LYS A 682 36.30 1.92 -5.33
N LEU A 683 36.41 0.60 -5.37
CA LEU A 683 36.42 -0.23 -4.15
C LEU A 683 37.60 0.07 -3.24
N LYS A 684 38.81 0.27 -3.80
CA LYS A 684 39.99 0.66 -3.03
C LYS A 684 39.79 2.02 -2.35
N SER A 685 39.30 3.02 -3.10
CA SER A 685 38.99 4.33 -2.55
C SER A 685 37.94 4.24 -1.43
N ARG A 686 36.86 3.49 -1.66
CA ARG A 686 35.79 3.29 -0.69
C ARG A 686 36.22 2.51 0.56
N ARG A 687 37.12 1.55 0.42
CA ARG A 687 37.73 0.83 1.55
C ARG A 687 38.53 1.81 2.40
N ASN A 688 39.34 2.67 1.79
CA ASN A 688 40.23 3.57 2.52
C ASN A 688 39.48 4.60 3.41
N GLN A 689 38.24 4.97 3.05
CA GLN A 689 37.37 5.86 3.85
C GLN A 689 36.41 5.11 4.80
N LEU A 690 36.43 3.77 4.83
CA LEU A 690 35.42 2.97 5.53
C LEU A 690 35.34 3.28 7.04
N HIS A 691 36.45 3.67 7.65
CA HIS A 691 36.49 4.14 9.03
C HIS A 691 35.57 5.36 9.26
N ASP A 692 35.71 6.41 8.45
CA ASP A 692 34.93 7.63 8.58
C ASP A 692 33.45 7.39 8.28
N VAL A 693 33.18 6.51 7.30
CA VAL A 693 31.82 6.05 6.98
C VAL A 693 31.18 5.36 8.17
N ALA A 694 31.89 4.44 8.84
CA ALA A 694 31.41 3.75 10.03
C ALA A 694 31.12 4.74 11.18
N VAL A 695 32.00 5.71 11.42
CA VAL A 695 31.80 6.76 12.43
C VAL A 695 30.57 7.62 12.11
N SER A 696 30.42 8.05 10.85
CA SER A 696 29.29 8.86 10.40
C SER A 696 27.96 8.12 10.54
N TYR A 697 27.93 6.85 10.13
CA TYR A 697 26.73 6.03 10.21
C TYR A 697 26.34 5.69 11.65
N TYR A 698 27.31 5.33 12.50
CA TYR A 698 27.10 5.15 13.95
C TYR A 698 26.45 6.39 14.57
N LYS A 699 26.98 7.59 14.27
CA LYS A 699 26.41 8.85 14.77
C LYS A 699 24.97 9.06 14.32
N THR A 700 24.59 8.55 13.16
CA THR A 700 23.20 8.62 12.68
C THR A 700 22.29 7.68 13.43
N LEU A 701 22.69 6.43 13.64
CA LEU A 701 21.91 5.44 14.39
C LEU A 701 21.83 5.79 15.88
N ALA A 702 22.91 6.29 16.48
CA ALA A 702 22.99 6.63 17.89
C ALA A 702 22.12 7.84 18.31
N LYS A 703 21.61 8.65 17.38
CA LYS A 703 20.71 9.77 17.71
C LYS A 703 19.42 9.30 18.39
N GLU A 704 18.89 8.16 17.96
CA GLU A 704 17.68 7.56 18.50
C GLU A 704 17.86 6.04 18.53
N VAL A 705 17.83 5.44 19.72
CA VAL A 705 18.06 4.01 19.89
C VAL A 705 16.82 3.36 20.49
N THR A 706 16.41 2.24 19.89
CA THR A 706 15.29 1.42 20.37
C THR A 706 15.83 0.08 20.85
N ILE A 707 15.41 -0.31 22.05
CA ILE A 707 15.77 -1.55 22.71
C ILE A 707 14.45 -2.26 23.04
N ALA A 708 14.30 -3.48 22.55
CA ALA A 708 13.14 -4.32 22.82
C ALA A 708 13.57 -5.48 23.72
N GLY A 709 12.75 -5.79 24.72
CA GLY A 709 12.80 -7.00 25.52
C GLY A 709 12.16 -8.18 24.79
N SER A 710 11.64 -9.13 25.57
CA SER A 710 10.95 -10.33 25.07
C SER A 710 9.64 -10.56 25.84
N ASP A 711 8.88 -11.59 25.49
CA ASP A 711 7.70 -12.05 26.22
C ASP A 711 8.12 -12.87 27.47
N LYS A 712 9.24 -12.51 28.11
CA LYS A 712 9.81 -13.12 29.33
C LYS A 712 10.14 -12.03 30.35
N TYR A 713 10.32 -12.44 31.61
CA TYR A 713 10.56 -11.51 32.71
C TYR A 713 11.91 -10.79 32.62
N GLU A 714 11.88 -9.46 32.58
CA GLU A 714 13.05 -8.60 32.47
C GLU A 714 13.08 -7.46 33.49
N TYR A 715 14.30 -7.03 33.81
CA TYR A 715 14.58 -5.87 34.65
C TYR A 715 15.47 -4.87 33.93
N LEU A 716 14.94 -3.67 33.69
CA LEU A 716 15.60 -2.56 33.03
C LEU A 716 16.14 -1.56 34.06
N GLU A 717 17.45 -1.35 34.07
CA GLU A 717 18.12 -0.36 34.89
C GLU A 717 18.73 0.75 34.04
N ILE A 718 18.30 1.99 34.26
CA ILE A 718 18.83 3.17 33.60
C ILE A 718 19.44 4.11 34.62
N THR A 719 20.75 4.33 34.51
CA THR A 719 21.51 5.21 35.38
C THR A 719 22.00 6.44 34.62
N ARG A 720 21.48 7.62 34.99
CA ARG A 720 21.96 8.91 34.48
C ARG A 720 23.24 9.32 35.22
N GLU A 721 24.31 9.50 34.47
CA GLU A 721 25.56 10.09 34.95
C GLU A 721 25.67 11.57 34.52
N ALA A 722 26.79 12.23 34.84
CA ALA A 722 26.99 13.64 34.51
C ALA A 722 26.75 13.94 33.01
N ASP A 723 27.47 13.25 32.13
CA ASP A 723 27.48 13.47 30.67
C ASP A 723 27.08 12.23 29.86
N SER A 724 26.66 11.17 30.54
CA SER A 724 26.30 9.91 29.90
C SER A 724 25.10 9.24 30.58
N THR A 725 24.55 8.21 29.93
CA THR A 725 23.47 7.38 30.48
C THR A 725 23.85 5.91 30.30
N LEU A 726 24.01 5.18 31.41
CA LEU A 726 24.23 3.73 31.39
C LEU A 726 22.89 3.01 31.39
N VAL A 727 22.75 2.03 30.51
CA VAL A 727 21.57 1.19 30.37
C VAL A 727 22.00 -0.26 30.54
N CYS A 728 21.33 -0.98 31.43
CA CYS A 728 21.49 -2.41 31.64
C CYS A 728 20.12 -3.09 31.60
N LEU A 729 19.99 -4.19 30.86
CA LEU A 729 18.80 -5.04 30.86
C LEU A 729 19.18 -6.43 31.37
N TYR A 730 18.43 -6.94 32.33
CA TYR A 730 18.67 -8.23 32.97
C TYR A 730 17.49 -9.16 32.75
N LYS A 731 17.78 -10.46 32.63
CA LYS A 731 16.81 -11.53 32.85
C LYS A 731 16.43 -11.59 34.31
N THR A 732 15.16 -11.86 34.57
CA THR A 732 14.69 -12.16 35.92
C THR A 732 13.97 -13.51 35.97
N ARG A 733 13.96 -14.12 37.14
CA ARG A 733 13.14 -15.30 37.40
C ARG A 733 11.71 -14.86 37.71
N LYS A 734 10.77 -15.80 37.65
CA LYS A 734 9.34 -15.55 37.95
C LYS A 734 9.13 -14.95 39.36
N GLU A 735 10.02 -15.25 40.30
CA GLU A 735 10.01 -14.72 41.67
C GLU A 735 10.55 -13.28 41.78
N GLY A 736 11.10 -12.71 40.70
CA GLY A 736 11.63 -11.34 40.64
C GLY A 736 13.14 -11.20 40.92
N ASN A 737 13.86 -12.30 41.09
CA ASN A 737 15.32 -12.27 41.31
C ASN A 737 16.06 -12.00 39.98
N ILE A 738 16.99 -11.05 40.00
CA ILE A 738 17.90 -10.76 38.88
C ILE A 738 18.80 -11.99 38.64
N ASP A 739 18.87 -12.46 37.40
CA ASP A 739 19.62 -13.67 37.02
C ASP A 739 20.85 -13.30 36.16
N THR A 740 20.65 -12.87 34.92
CA THR A 740 21.74 -12.69 33.93
C THR A 740 21.62 -11.36 33.19
N LEU A 741 22.73 -10.64 33.00
CA LEU A 741 22.79 -9.43 32.17
C LEU A 741 22.73 -9.80 30.68
N ILE A 742 21.78 -9.22 29.93
CA ILE A 742 21.56 -9.52 28.50
C ILE A 742 21.79 -8.34 27.56
N TYR A 743 21.83 -7.12 28.09
CA TYR A 743 22.20 -5.94 27.31
C TYR A 743 22.88 -4.92 28.21
N SER A 744 23.98 -4.32 27.74
CA SER A 744 24.58 -3.17 28.42
C SER A 744 25.17 -2.17 27.43
N ARG A 745 24.79 -0.90 27.56
CA ARG A 745 25.39 0.18 26.76
C ARG A 745 25.43 1.49 27.54
N LYS A 746 26.58 2.17 27.42
CA LYS A 746 26.78 3.54 27.90
C LYS A 746 26.60 4.53 26.74
N PHE A 747 25.60 5.40 26.87
CA PHE A 747 25.24 6.39 25.85
C PHE A 747 25.83 7.76 26.17
N ASP A 748 26.46 8.38 25.18
CA ASP A 748 26.89 9.78 25.23
C ASP A 748 25.67 10.70 25.07
N ASN A 749 25.45 11.58 26.06
CA ASN A 749 24.29 12.46 26.08
C ASN A 749 24.37 13.61 25.05
N SER A 750 25.57 13.93 24.55
CA SER A 750 25.77 14.92 23.49
C SER A 750 25.32 14.38 22.12
N LEU A 751 25.53 13.07 21.89
CA LEU A 751 25.23 12.38 20.64
C LEU A 751 23.79 11.85 20.60
N THR A 752 23.39 11.14 21.65
CA THR A 752 22.06 10.50 21.74
C THR A 752 21.01 11.55 22.10
N LYS A 753 19.80 11.43 21.55
CA LYS A 753 18.68 12.34 21.87
C LYS A 753 17.50 11.63 22.49
N GLU A 754 17.26 10.39 22.07
CA GLU A 754 16.10 9.59 22.50
C GLU A 754 16.47 8.12 22.67
N LEU A 755 16.02 7.53 23.79
CA LEU A 755 16.06 6.10 24.07
C LEU A 755 14.63 5.59 24.21
N ASN A 756 14.28 4.55 23.46
CA ASN A 756 12.97 3.91 23.49
C ASN A 756 13.13 2.46 23.97
N PHE A 757 12.40 2.09 25.00
CA PHE A 757 12.37 0.74 25.58
C PHE A 757 10.98 0.13 25.39
N PHE A 758 10.92 -1.14 25.00
CA PHE A 758 9.71 -1.95 24.93
C PHE A 758 9.93 -3.19 25.80
N LEU A 759 9.16 -3.35 26.87
CA LEU A 759 9.28 -4.47 27.81
C LEU A 759 8.46 -5.69 27.37
N LEU A 760 7.33 -5.46 26.69
CA LEU A 760 6.45 -6.47 26.09
C LEU A 760 5.49 -7.14 27.10
N ASP A 761 5.49 -8.46 27.28
CA ASP A 761 4.29 -9.17 27.76
C ASP A 761 4.30 -9.60 29.23
N GLU A 762 5.44 -10.04 29.77
CA GLU A 762 5.47 -10.61 31.13
C GLU A 762 5.51 -9.53 32.22
N ARG A 763 5.66 -9.94 33.49
CA ARG A 763 5.82 -9.00 34.60
C ARG A 763 7.21 -8.38 34.57
N ASP A 764 7.35 -7.22 33.97
CA ASP A 764 8.63 -6.54 33.86
C ASP A 764 8.80 -5.44 34.91
N SER A 765 10.06 -5.10 35.15
CA SER A 765 10.39 -4.02 36.08
C SER A 765 11.42 -3.08 35.50
N ALA A 766 11.28 -1.79 35.78
CA ALA A 766 12.23 -0.78 35.31
C ALA A 766 12.52 0.27 36.38
N ILE A 767 13.79 0.63 36.53
CA ILE A 767 14.22 1.74 37.38
C ILE A 767 15.01 2.77 36.57
N VAL A 768 14.67 4.05 36.77
CA VAL A 768 15.45 5.18 36.26
C VAL A 768 15.98 5.98 37.45
N LYS A 769 17.31 6.09 37.55
CA LYS A 769 17.99 6.76 38.68
C LYS A 769 19.15 7.64 38.21
N GLY A 770 19.73 8.38 39.15
CA GLY A 770 20.87 9.28 38.90
C GLY A 770 20.46 10.65 38.37
N LYS A 771 21.45 11.51 38.07
CA LYS A 771 21.23 12.90 37.68
C LYS A 771 22.22 13.31 36.59
N SER A 772 21.73 14.01 35.57
CA SER A 772 22.56 14.56 34.49
C SER A 772 22.25 16.05 34.27
N LYS A 773 23.26 16.83 33.84
CA LYS A 773 23.06 18.21 33.38
C LYS A 773 22.46 18.28 31.97
N HIS A 774 22.71 17.27 31.15
CA HIS A 774 22.20 17.15 29.78
C HIS A 774 21.44 15.84 29.59
N PRO A 775 20.32 15.63 30.31
CA PRO A 775 19.66 14.34 30.34
C PRO A 775 18.98 13.98 29.00
N LEU A 776 19.13 12.72 28.57
CA LEU A 776 18.40 12.14 27.45
C LEU A 776 16.90 12.04 27.71
N LYS A 777 16.12 12.10 26.62
CA LYS A 777 14.71 11.70 26.65
C LYS A 777 14.62 10.18 26.66
N ILE A 778 13.86 9.64 27.60
CA ILE A 778 13.64 8.20 27.74
C ILE A 778 12.16 7.90 27.55
N ARG A 779 11.85 6.85 26.79
CA ARG A 779 10.51 6.26 26.71
C ARG A 779 10.56 4.82 27.17
N ILE A 780 9.63 4.45 28.03
CA ILE A 780 9.42 3.07 28.44
C ILE A 780 8.00 2.71 28.02
N VAL A 781 7.86 1.67 27.21
CA VAL A 781 6.60 1.04 26.87
C VAL A 781 6.64 -0.30 27.59
N GLY A 782 5.68 -0.54 28.49
CA GLY A 782 5.52 -1.82 29.18
C GLY A 782 5.03 -2.88 28.20
N GLY A 783 3.78 -3.25 28.34
CA GLY A 783 2.97 -3.88 27.30
C GLY A 783 1.64 -4.32 27.87
N ASP A 784 1.29 -5.61 27.75
CA ASP A 784 0.03 -6.13 28.30
C ASP A 784 0.23 -6.75 29.70
N GLY A 785 1.49 -6.95 30.11
CA GLY A 785 1.91 -7.47 31.41
C GLY A 785 1.72 -6.54 32.61
N LYS A 786 1.89 -7.11 33.81
CA LYS A 786 1.73 -6.38 35.07
C LYS A 786 3.03 -5.71 35.54
N ASP A 787 3.38 -4.57 34.98
CA ASP A 787 4.70 -3.98 35.17
C ASP A 787 4.88 -3.15 36.44
N ARG A 788 6.15 -3.03 36.87
CA ARG A 788 6.58 -2.13 37.94
C ARG A 788 7.67 -1.16 37.45
N ILE A 789 7.31 0.09 37.24
CA ILE A 789 8.21 1.12 36.69
C ILE A 789 8.41 2.23 37.71
N THR A 790 9.65 2.55 38.06
CA THR A 790 10.00 3.56 39.07
C THR A 790 11.03 4.55 38.54
N ASP A 791 10.73 5.85 38.56
CA ASP A 791 11.67 6.92 38.26
C ASP A 791 12.01 7.77 39.49
N THR A 792 13.29 7.76 39.87
CA THR A 792 13.86 8.57 40.96
C THR A 792 14.85 9.65 40.48
N SER A 793 15.04 9.78 39.16
CA SER A 793 16.13 10.58 38.58
C SER A 793 15.93 12.11 38.65
N ASN A 794 14.69 12.57 38.90
CA ASN A 794 14.28 13.99 39.03
C ASN A 794 14.76 14.93 37.89
N THR A 795 15.35 14.42 36.81
CA THR A 795 15.97 15.17 35.72
C THR A 795 15.73 14.49 34.38
N GLY A 796 15.51 15.29 33.33
CA GLY A 796 15.23 14.79 32.00
C GLY A 796 13.78 14.37 31.78
N LYS A 797 13.38 14.31 30.51
CA LYS A 797 12.02 13.94 30.11
C LYS A 797 11.89 12.43 30.03
N ILE A 798 11.03 11.86 30.86
CA ILE A 798 10.68 10.44 30.82
C ILE A 798 9.21 10.33 30.43
N VAL A 799 8.90 9.40 29.52
CA VAL A 799 7.51 9.12 29.13
C VAL A 799 7.26 7.62 29.24
N ILE A 800 6.33 7.23 30.10
CA ILE A 800 5.96 5.84 30.33
C ILE A 800 4.60 5.58 29.67
N TYR A 801 4.52 4.53 28.85
CA TYR A 801 3.29 4.05 28.22
C TYR A 801 2.98 2.67 28.74
N ASP A 802 1.74 2.47 29.22
CA ASP A 802 1.37 1.20 29.82
C ASP A 802 -0.16 1.03 29.91
N THR A 803 -0.63 -0.10 30.46
CA THR A 803 -2.04 -0.32 30.82
C THR A 803 -2.36 0.24 32.23
N PRO A 804 -3.63 0.57 32.54
CA PRO A 804 -4.02 1.20 33.80
C PRO A 804 -3.81 0.38 35.08
N GLU A 805 -3.60 -0.94 35.00
CA GLU A 805 -3.52 -1.84 36.17
C GLU A 805 -2.10 -1.96 36.78
N ASN A 806 -1.15 -1.14 36.33
CA ASN A 806 0.27 -1.27 36.62
C ASN A 806 0.82 -0.36 37.72
N ASN A 807 1.92 -0.79 38.34
CA ASN A 807 2.54 -0.10 39.47
C ASN A 807 3.62 0.87 39.00
N ILE A 808 3.20 2.10 38.67
CA ILE A 808 4.09 3.12 38.11
C ILE A 808 4.27 4.28 39.09
N SER A 809 5.52 4.55 39.48
CA SER A 809 5.91 5.72 40.28
C SER A 809 6.84 6.63 39.47
N GLY A 810 6.42 7.88 39.28
CA GLY A 810 7.16 8.88 38.50
C GLY A 810 7.68 10.03 39.34
N SER A 811 8.81 10.62 38.94
CA SER A 811 9.26 11.91 39.46
C SER A 811 8.55 13.10 38.79
N LYS A 812 8.86 14.34 39.21
CA LYS A 812 8.27 15.59 38.67
C LYS A 812 8.32 15.71 37.14
N ASN A 813 9.31 15.10 36.48
CA ASN A 813 9.52 15.20 35.03
C ASN A 813 9.04 13.95 34.25
N THR A 814 8.35 13.03 34.92
CA THR A 814 7.79 11.82 34.30
C THR A 814 6.37 12.05 33.83
N ARG A 815 6.12 11.77 32.54
CA ARG A 815 4.77 11.74 31.96
C ARG A 815 4.31 10.30 31.83
N ILE A 816 3.23 9.95 32.52
CA ILE A 816 2.61 8.62 32.44
C ILE A 816 1.44 8.68 31.45
N VAL A 817 1.34 7.68 30.56
CA VAL A 817 0.29 7.55 29.54
C VAL A 817 -0.30 6.16 29.63
N LEU A 818 -1.39 6.02 30.38
CA LEU A 818 -2.09 4.74 30.59
C LEU A 818 -3.19 4.54 29.56
N SER A 819 -3.20 3.41 28.85
CA SER A 819 -4.27 3.08 27.89
C SER A 819 -4.32 1.60 27.51
N ASN A 820 -5.51 1.00 27.49
CA ASN A 820 -5.75 -0.37 26.96
C ASN A 820 -5.78 -0.44 25.42
N LYS A 821 -5.40 0.63 24.72
CA LYS A 821 -5.42 0.63 23.25
C LYS A 821 -4.12 0.02 22.75
N ALA A 822 -4.20 -1.16 22.11
CA ALA A 822 -3.04 -1.88 21.57
C ALA A 822 -2.01 -0.99 20.82
N TRP A 823 -2.44 -0.05 19.96
CA TRP A 823 -1.50 0.83 19.24
C TRP A 823 -0.65 1.77 20.14
N ILE A 824 -0.98 1.89 21.43
CA ILE A 824 -0.23 2.61 22.48
C ILE A 824 0.66 1.67 23.29
N ASN A 825 0.58 0.35 23.18
CA ASN A 825 1.50 -0.53 23.92
C ASN A 825 2.27 -1.50 23.01
N GLN A 826 1.82 -1.65 21.76
CA GLN A 826 2.43 -2.56 20.79
C GLN A 826 3.81 -2.10 20.31
N TYR A 827 4.74 -3.06 20.27
CA TYR A 827 6.02 -2.97 19.57
C TYR A 827 5.87 -3.38 18.10
N THR A 828 6.55 -2.68 17.20
CA THR A 828 6.58 -3.02 15.77
C THR A 828 7.99 -2.83 15.27
N PRO A 829 8.73 -3.88 14.86
CA PRO A 829 10.12 -3.76 14.42
C PRO A 829 10.33 -2.78 13.25
N ASN A 830 9.34 -2.68 12.35
CA ASN A 830 9.43 -1.90 11.10
C ASN A 830 8.74 -0.52 11.19
N TRP A 831 8.88 0.17 12.33
CA TRP A 831 8.18 1.43 12.58
C TRP A 831 8.92 2.67 12.08
N PHE A 832 10.25 2.62 11.95
CA PHE A 832 11.07 3.81 11.73
C PHE A 832 11.03 4.29 10.26
N LYS A 833 10.90 5.61 10.09
CA LYS A 833 10.98 6.29 8.80
C LYS A 833 11.84 7.54 8.94
N TYR A 834 12.78 7.73 8.02
CA TYR A 834 13.56 8.96 7.96
C TYR A 834 12.69 10.14 7.55
N ASP A 835 13.01 11.31 8.12
CA ASP A 835 12.42 12.58 7.72
C ASP A 835 12.72 12.84 6.24
N LYS A 836 11.75 13.43 5.52
CA LYS A 836 11.86 13.72 4.09
C LYS A 836 11.79 15.22 3.86
N ALA A 837 12.65 15.74 2.99
CA ALA A 837 12.58 17.12 2.53
C ALA A 837 12.95 17.20 1.05
N GLY A 838 12.30 18.08 0.29
CA GLY A 838 12.55 18.20 -1.15
C GLY A 838 12.00 19.47 -1.76
N ILE A 839 12.43 19.79 -2.98
CA ILE A 839 11.96 20.92 -3.79
C ILE A 839 11.43 20.38 -5.11
N ALA A 840 10.25 20.84 -5.53
CA ALA A 840 9.56 20.43 -6.74
C ALA A 840 9.18 21.63 -7.61
N PRO A 841 9.23 21.52 -8.96
CA PRO A 841 8.55 22.49 -9.81
C PRO A 841 7.04 22.48 -9.53
N SER A 842 6.41 23.65 -9.63
CA SER A 842 4.97 23.83 -9.42
C SER A 842 4.41 24.72 -10.53
N VAL A 843 3.25 24.35 -11.04
CA VAL A 843 2.49 25.12 -12.03
C VAL A 843 1.07 25.23 -11.53
N ASP A 844 0.50 26.43 -11.63
CA ASP A 844 -0.86 26.72 -11.22
C ASP A 844 -1.54 27.65 -12.25
N TYR A 845 -2.87 27.67 -12.25
CA TYR A 845 -3.67 28.60 -13.06
C TYR A 845 -4.77 29.23 -12.19
N PRO A 846 -4.38 30.11 -11.25
CA PRO A 846 -5.27 30.58 -10.18
C PRO A 846 -6.41 31.45 -10.72
N ASN A 847 -6.18 32.26 -11.77
CA ASN A 847 -7.26 32.92 -12.49
C ASN A 847 -6.95 33.04 -14.00
N GLY A 848 -7.99 33.17 -14.83
CA GLY A 848 -7.88 33.27 -16.30
C GLY A 848 -7.26 34.56 -16.83
N LEU A 849 -7.16 35.57 -15.97
CA LEU A 849 -6.64 36.91 -16.25
C LEU A 849 -5.13 37.02 -15.99
N ASP A 850 -4.59 36.28 -15.01
CA ASP A 850 -3.18 36.26 -14.59
C ASP A 850 -2.33 35.27 -15.42
N GLY A 851 -2.99 34.35 -16.13
CA GLY A 851 -2.32 33.35 -16.94
C GLY A 851 -1.70 32.23 -16.09
N PRO A 852 -0.89 31.34 -16.70
CA PRO A 852 -0.21 30.30 -15.96
C PRO A 852 0.87 30.89 -15.04
N SER A 853 0.87 30.44 -13.80
CA SER A 853 1.86 30.79 -12.79
C SER A 853 2.85 29.65 -12.62
N PHE A 854 4.14 29.98 -12.57
CA PHE A 854 5.23 29.00 -12.47
C PHE A 854 6.05 29.27 -11.21
N GLY A 855 6.55 28.20 -10.58
CA GLY A 855 7.49 28.37 -9.48
C GLY A 855 7.88 27.06 -8.81
N LEU A 856 8.19 27.13 -7.52
CA LEU A 856 8.77 26.03 -6.76
C LEU A 856 7.97 25.75 -5.50
N SER A 857 7.82 24.46 -5.19
CA SER A 857 7.26 23.94 -3.94
C SER A 857 8.39 23.32 -3.11
N HIS A 858 8.61 23.80 -1.89
CA HIS A 858 9.45 23.11 -0.91
C HIS A 858 8.56 22.41 0.13
N GLN A 859 8.90 21.16 0.45
CA GLN A 859 8.12 20.32 1.35
C GLN A 859 9.03 19.60 2.33
N ILE A 860 8.64 19.61 3.61
CA ILE A 860 9.30 18.89 4.71
C ILE A 860 8.27 18.00 5.39
N LYS A 861 8.59 16.73 5.60
CA LYS A 861 7.82 15.75 6.36
C LYS A 861 8.68 15.18 7.47
N ARG A 862 8.22 15.30 8.70
CA ARG A 862 8.89 14.75 9.88
C ARG A 862 8.08 13.62 10.46
N TYR A 863 8.71 12.47 10.65
CA TYR A 863 8.09 11.32 11.32
C TYR A 863 8.33 11.40 12.83
N GLY A 864 7.58 10.61 13.60
CA GLY A 864 7.75 10.58 15.05
C GLY A 864 7.01 9.44 15.73
N PHE A 865 7.42 9.15 16.96
CA PHE A 865 6.87 8.07 17.77
C PHE A 865 5.34 8.15 17.87
N ARG A 866 4.66 7.11 17.35
CA ARG A 866 3.19 6.97 17.32
C ARG A 866 2.44 8.14 16.67
N LYS A 867 3.05 8.71 15.63
CA LYS A 867 2.42 9.72 14.78
C LYS A 867 2.03 9.10 13.44
N ASP A 868 0.73 9.04 13.19
CA ASP A 868 0.15 8.50 11.97
C ASP A 868 -0.61 9.61 11.22
N PRO A 869 -0.31 9.90 9.94
CA PRO A 869 0.71 9.25 9.08
C PRO A 869 2.17 9.70 9.31
N TYR A 870 2.38 10.88 9.91
CA TYR A 870 3.68 11.46 10.27
C TYR A 870 3.48 12.52 11.36
N ALA A 871 4.54 13.02 12.01
CA ALA A 871 4.42 14.00 13.10
C ALA A 871 3.95 15.36 12.60
N PHE A 872 4.60 15.87 11.56
CA PHE A 872 4.13 17.06 10.85
C PHE A 872 4.60 17.10 9.40
N GLU A 873 3.92 17.92 8.62
CA GLU A 873 4.29 18.31 7.27
C GLU A 873 4.24 19.82 7.15
N GLN A 874 5.18 20.38 6.40
CA GLN A 874 5.18 21.77 5.98
C GLN A 874 5.39 21.82 4.48
N LYS A 875 4.59 22.61 3.78
CA LYS A 875 4.71 22.87 2.36
C LYS A 875 4.62 24.37 2.12
N ILE A 876 5.62 24.92 1.44
CA ILE A 876 5.61 26.29 0.92
C ILE A 876 5.70 26.24 -0.60
N THR A 877 4.86 26.99 -1.27
CA THR A 877 4.80 27.09 -2.73
C THR A 877 4.89 28.56 -3.09
N ALA A 878 5.92 28.92 -3.86
CA ALA A 878 6.09 30.26 -4.40
C ALA A 878 5.85 30.20 -5.90
N LEU A 879 4.97 31.05 -6.41
CA LEU A 879 4.58 31.11 -7.82
C LEU A 879 4.69 32.53 -8.34
N TYR A 880 5.08 32.67 -9.59
CA TYR A 880 5.14 33.94 -10.32
C TYR A 880 4.27 33.85 -11.57
N ALA A 881 3.40 34.85 -11.77
CA ALA A 881 2.54 34.99 -12.93
C ALA A 881 3.12 36.06 -13.89
N PRO A 882 3.78 35.67 -15.01
CA PRO A 882 4.51 36.62 -15.85
C PRO A 882 3.63 37.69 -16.50
N LYS A 883 2.37 37.37 -16.79
CA LYS A 883 1.44 38.26 -17.51
C LYS A 883 1.14 39.55 -16.75
N ASN A 884 0.97 39.45 -15.43
CA ASN A 884 0.57 40.57 -14.57
C ASN A 884 1.63 40.92 -13.52
N GLY A 885 2.73 40.16 -13.44
CA GLY A 885 3.79 40.35 -12.45
C GLY A 885 3.37 40.00 -11.03
N ALA A 886 2.34 39.17 -10.85
CA ALA A 886 1.84 38.76 -9.54
C ALA A 886 2.73 37.68 -8.92
N PHE A 887 2.92 37.77 -7.60
CA PHE A 887 3.59 36.76 -6.81
C PHE A 887 2.59 36.13 -5.84
N GLU A 888 2.58 34.80 -5.80
CA GLU A 888 1.77 34.04 -4.87
C GLU A 888 2.65 33.19 -3.97
N VAL A 889 2.37 33.23 -2.67
CA VAL A 889 3.01 32.34 -1.69
C VAL A 889 1.92 31.61 -0.94
N LYS A 890 1.92 30.28 -1.07
CA LYS A 890 1.02 29.37 -0.36
C LYS A 890 1.82 28.58 0.65
N TYR A 891 1.49 28.71 1.92
CA TYR A 891 2.06 27.95 3.01
C TYR A 891 0.98 27.08 3.65
N ARG A 892 1.29 25.81 3.86
CA ARG A 892 0.44 24.90 4.62
C ARG A 892 1.29 24.05 5.53
N SER A 893 0.93 23.97 6.80
CA SER A 893 1.49 22.99 7.71
C SER A 893 0.41 22.22 8.45
N ILE A 894 0.69 20.95 8.71
CA ILE A 894 -0.20 20.04 9.41
C ILE A 894 0.62 19.32 10.47
N PHE A 895 0.24 19.45 11.73
CA PHE A 895 0.77 18.69 12.86
C PHE A 895 -0.24 17.61 13.21
N HIS A 896 0.05 16.36 12.86
CA HIS A 896 -0.91 15.29 13.08
C HIS A 896 -0.90 14.77 14.52
N SER A 897 -2.11 14.44 14.97
CA SER A 897 -2.38 13.88 16.30
C SER A 897 -1.63 14.64 17.41
N LEU A 898 -1.57 15.96 17.31
CA LEU A 898 -0.75 16.82 18.18
C LEU A 898 -1.26 16.74 19.62
N PHE A 899 -2.58 16.79 19.79
CA PHE A 899 -3.25 16.76 21.09
C PHE A 899 -3.71 15.35 21.47
N ALA A 900 -4.28 14.61 20.51
CA ALA A 900 -4.72 13.22 20.66
C ALA A 900 -4.81 12.55 19.27
N LYS A 901 -5.00 11.22 19.21
CA LYS A 901 -5.13 10.50 17.93
C LYS A 901 -6.24 11.13 17.08
N LYS A 902 -5.95 11.46 15.81
CA LYS A 902 -6.85 12.13 14.85
C LYS A 902 -7.15 13.62 15.12
N TYR A 903 -6.61 14.21 16.18
CA TYR A 903 -6.74 15.64 16.47
C TYR A 903 -5.48 16.37 16.01
N ASP A 904 -5.60 17.00 14.85
CA ASP A 904 -4.53 17.65 14.12
C ASP A 904 -4.57 19.17 14.35
N LEU A 905 -3.44 19.84 14.21
CA LEU A 905 -3.35 21.31 14.14
C LEU A 905 -2.89 21.69 12.75
N VAL A 906 -3.63 22.55 12.05
CA VAL A 906 -3.34 22.94 10.66
C VAL A 906 -3.12 24.45 10.60
N PHE A 907 -2.02 24.88 10.01
CA PHE A 907 -1.84 26.28 9.64
C PHE A 907 -1.89 26.41 8.12
N SER A 908 -2.53 27.48 7.65
CA SER A 908 -2.55 27.84 6.23
C SER A 908 -2.27 29.33 6.10
N GLY A 909 -1.40 29.71 5.17
CA GLY A 909 -1.13 31.09 4.82
C GLY A 909 -1.14 31.25 3.31
N ASP A 910 -1.87 32.23 2.81
CA ASP A 910 -1.97 32.52 1.38
C ASP A 910 -1.73 34.01 1.18
N PHE A 911 -0.66 34.35 0.45
CA PHE A 911 -0.35 35.71 0.02
C PHE A 911 -0.48 35.80 -1.49
N ALA A 912 -1.15 36.84 -1.99
CA ALA A 912 -1.24 37.17 -3.39
C ALA A 912 -1.06 38.69 -3.58
N GLY A 913 -0.11 39.10 -4.41
CA GLY A 913 0.11 40.51 -4.72
C GLY A 913 1.44 40.77 -5.46
N PRO A 914 1.73 42.03 -5.84
CA PRO A 914 0.84 43.19 -5.80
C PRO A 914 -0.21 43.21 -6.92
N ALA A 915 -0.15 42.34 -7.92
CA ALA A 915 -1.05 42.40 -9.08
C ALA A 915 -2.20 41.38 -9.06
N TYR A 916 -2.60 40.86 -7.88
CA TYR A 916 -3.74 39.95 -7.80
C TYR A 916 -5.00 40.69 -8.27
N SER A 917 -5.67 40.14 -9.27
CA SER A 917 -6.75 40.84 -9.96
C SER A 917 -8.04 40.04 -9.88
N PHE A 918 -9.13 40.69 -9.49
CA PHE A 918 -10.50 40.17 -9.63
C PHE A 918 -11.37 41.20 -10.34
N ASN A 919 -12.53 40.80 -10.83
CA ASN A 919 -13.45 41.74 -11.46
C ASN A 919 -14.60 42.09 -10.53
N TYR A 920 -15.15 43.29 -10.68
CA TYR A 920 -16.34 43.73 -9.97
C TYR A 920 -17.21 44.60 -10.88
N TYR A 921 -18.42 44.12 -11.15
CA TYR A 921 -19.41 44.76 -12.03
C TYR A 921 -20.50 45.51 -11.26
N GLY A 922 -20.36 45.61 -9.92
CA GLY A 922 -21.40 46.10 -9.01
C GLY A 922 -22.15 44.97 -8.29
N ILE A 923 -22.95 45.35 -7.29
CA ILE A 923 -23.88 44.45 -6.60
C ILE A 923 -25.17 44.34 -7.43
N GLY A 924 -25.64 43.12 -7.67
CA GLY A 924 -26.93 42.88 -8.32
C GLY A 924 -26.90 41.74 -9.33
N ASN A 925 -28.09 41.24 -9.65
CA ASN A 925 -28.28 40.18 -10.66
C ASN A 925 -28.44 40.75 -12.08
N SER A 926 -28.70 42.04 -12.20
CA SER A 926 -28.99 42.76 -13.46
C SER A 926 -27.94 43.82 -13.79
N THR A 927 -26.74 43.74 -13.21
CA THR A 927 -25.66 44.70 -13.45
C THR A 927 -25.25 44.76 -14.93
N PRO A 928 -24.93 45.94 -15.50
CA PRO A 928 -24.61 46.07 -16.92
C PRO A 928 -23.19 45.56 -17.26
N ASN A 929 -23.02 45.05 -18.48
CA ASN A 929 -21.75 44.55 -19.04
C ASN A 929 -21.47 45.18 -20.41
N GLU A 930 -21.24 46.49 -20.42
CA GLU A 930 -21.13 47.30 -21.64
C GLU A 930 -19.68 47.66 -22.00
N ASN A 931 -18.76 47.55 -21.05
CA ASN A 931 -17.37 47.98 -21.20
C ASN A 931 -16.40 46.80 -21.39
N HIS A 932 -15.17 47.12 -21.81
CA HIS A 932 -14.06 46.17 -21.84
C HIS A 932 -13.74 45.65 -20.43
N VAL A 933 -13.32 44.39 -20.30
CA VAL A 933 -13.08 43.72 -19.00
C VAL A 933 -12.11 44.46 -18.08
N ASP A 934 -11.16 45.22 -18.64
CA ASP A 934 -10.21 46.01 -17.85
C ASP A 934 -10.86 47.16 -17.07
N PHE A 935 -12.02 47.64 -17.51
CA PHE A 935 -12.80 48.67 -16.80
C PHE A 935 -13.30 48.15 -15.45
N TYR A 936 -13.70 46.88 -15.38
CA TYR A 936 -14.24 46.23 -14.17
C TYR A 936 -13.16 45.61 -13.28
N ARG A 937 -11.88 45.71 -13.66
CA ARG A 937 -10.80 45.04 -12.95
C ARG A 937 -10.39 45.82 -11.70
N VAL A 938 -10.32 45.10 -10.58
CA VAL A 938 -9.82 45.57 -9.29
C VAL A 938 -8.50 44.86 -9.01
N ARG A 939 -7.46 45.64 -8.69
CA ARG A 939 -6.15 45.12 -8.28
C ARG A 939 -6.04 45.17 -6.77
N SER A 940 -5.58 44.09 -6.18
CA SER A 940 -5.38 44.02 -4.74
C SER A 940 -4.13 43.27 -4.34
N ARG A 941 -3.76 43.48 -3.08
CA ARG A 941 -2.85 42.63 -2.33
C ARG A 941 -3.64 42.00 -1.21
N ALA A 942 -3.59 40.67 -1.13
CA ALA A 942 -4.30 39.91 -0.12
C ALA A 942 -3.33 39.02 0.65
N LEU A 943 -3.52 38.97 1.97
CA LEU A 943 -2.89 37.98 2.85
C LEU A 943 -3.99 37.35 3.70
N GLN A 944 -4.00 36.03 3.76
CA GLN A 944 -4.84 35.28 4.68
C GLN A 944 -3.99 34.30 5.46
N ALA A 945 -4.16 34.25 6.78
CA ALA A 945 -3.51 33.29 7.65
C ALA A 945 -4.54 32.66 8.58
N ASN A 946 -4.61 31.34 8.65
CA ASN A 946 -5.56 30.61 9.48
C ASN A 946 -4.84 29.54 10.32
N ALA A 947 -5.36 29.28 11.53
CA ALA A 947 -4.97 28.17 12.38
C ALA A 947 -6.22 27.34 12.71
N TYR A 948 -6.26 26.08 12.32
CA TYR A 948 -7.39 25.18 12.54
C TYR A 948 -7.04 24.07 13.52
N PHE A 949 -7.89 23.88 14.51
CA PHE A 949 -8.02 22.59 15.19
C PHE A 949 -8.84 21.66 14.31
N GLN A 950 -8.23 20.58 13.81
CA GLN A 950 -8.85 19.66 12.85
C GLN A 950 -9.09 18.29 13.49
N TYR A 951 -10.33 17.80 13.44
CA TYR A 951 -10.65 16.40 13.68
C TYR A 951 -10.67 15.62 12.35
N ARG A 952 -9.71 14.70 12.21
CA ARG A 952 -9.55 13.84 11.03
C ARG A 952 -10.19 12.48 11.27
N LEU A 953 -11.49 12.36 10.98
CA LEU A 953 -12.19 11.07 11.12
C LEU A 953 -11.54 9.99 10.23
N SER A 954 -11.20 10.35 8.99
CA SER A 954 -10.38 9.57 8.05
C SER A 954 -9.66 10.51 7.05
N GLU A 955 -8.88 9.98 6.12
CA GLU A 955 -8.32 10.82 5.02
C GLU A 955 -9.37 11.43 4.09
N ARG A 956 -10.59 10.87 4.10
CA ARG A 956 -11.72 11.29 3.27
C ARG A 956 -12.75 12.17 4.00
N ALA A 957 -12.68 12.27 5.33
CA ALA A 957 -13.64 13.03 6.13
C ALA A 957 -12.92 13.85 7.19
N LYS A 958 -12.93 15.18 7.04
CA LYS A 958 -12.17 16.14 7.86
C LYS A 958 -13.05 17.28 8.31
N PHE A 959 -12.93 17.65 9.58
CA PHE A 959 -13.63 18.79 10.18
C PHE A 959 -12.60 19.69 10.82
N GLY A 960 -12.67 21.00 10.61
CA GLY A 960 -11.74 21.93 11.24
C GLY A 960 -12.44 23.21 11.68
N ILE A 961 -11.93 23.81 12.74
CA ILE A 961 -12.36 25.13 13.22
C ILE A 961 -11.18 25.89 13.82
N GLY A 962 -11.11 27.20 13.61
CA GLY A 962 -10.19 28.05 14.36
C GLY A 962 -10.09 29.48 13.83
N PRO A 963 -9.23 30.31 14.46
CA PRO A 963 -9.09 31.71 14.12
C PRO A 963 -8.28 31.93 12.84
N GLY A 964 -8.49 33.08 12.22
CA GLY A 964 -7.66 33.56 11.13
C GLY A 964 -7.56 35.08 11.12
N LEU A 965 -6.55 35.57 10.41
CA LEU A 965 -6.32 36.98 10.11
C LEU A 965 -6.37 37.14 8.60
N ALA A 966 -7.02 38.19 8.12
CA ALA A 966 -6.96 38.56 6.72
C ALA A 966 -6.62 40.04 6.56
N TYR A 967 -5.90 40.35 5.50
CA TYR A 967 -5.52 41.68 5.09
C TYR A 967 -5.83 41.81 3.60
N VAL A 968 -6.56 42.85 3.24
CA VAL A 968 -6.92 43.15 1.85
C VAL A 968 -6.60 44.61 1.61
N ASP A 969 -5.76 44.86 0.62
CA ASP A 969 -5.37 46.20 0.19
C ASP A 969 -5.76 46.38 -1.26
N ILE A 970 -6.79 47.19 -1.50
CA ILE A 970 -7.23 47.57 -2.84
C ILE A 970 -6.28 48.65 -3.32
N MET A 971 -5.49 48.34 -4.34
CA MET A 971 -4.52 49.26 -4.90
C MET A 971 -5.22 50.40 -5.65
N LYS A 972 -4.60 51.58 -5.66
CA LYS A 972 -5.12 52.76 -6.35
C LYS A 972 -5.57 52.42 -7.78
N ASN A 973 -6.86 52.65 -8.01
CA ASN A 973 -7.52 52.32 -9.27
C ASN A 973 -7.13 53.30 -10.39
N ARG A 974 -7.26 52.84 -11.64
CA ARG A 974 -7.10 53.72 -12.80
C ARG A 974 -8.28 54.72 -12.83
N PRO A 975 -8.07 55.99 -13.21
CA PRO A 975 -9.15 57.00 -13.27
C PRO A 975 -10.36 56.57 -14.11
N ASN A 976 -10.17 55.69 -15.09
CA ASN A 976 -11.23 55.16 -15.96
C ASN A 976 -11.58 53.70 -15.61
N SER A 977 -11.89 53.40 -14.35
CA SER A 977 -12.37 52.07 -13.91
C SER A 977 -13.72 52.16 -13.22
N PHE A 978 -14.45 51.04 -13.14
CA PHE A 978 -15.77 50.99 -12.52
C PHE A 978 -15.77 51.51 -11.07
N ILE A 979 -14.79 51.07 -10.28
CA ILE A 979 -14.61 51.55 -8.90
C ILE A 979 -14.10 53.00 -8.87
N GLY A 980 -13.20 53.39 -9.79
CA GLY A 980 -12.72 54.78 -9.89
C GLY A 980 -13.83 55.78 -10.19
N ASN A 981 -14.81 55.40 -11.01
CA ASN A 981 -15.99 56.21 -11.30
C ASN A 981 -16.98 56.30 -10.13
N LEU A 982 -16.92 55.37 -9.17
CA LEU A 982 -17.74 55.41 -7.96
C LEU A 982 -17.12 56.32 -6.89
N ALA A 983 -15.79 56.45 -6.87
CA ALA A 983 -15.05 57.39 -6.02
C ALA A 983 -13.64 57.66 -6.60
N ASP A 984 -13.29 58.93 -6.80
CA ASP A 984 -12.08 59.41 -7.49
C ASP A 984 -10.74 58.88 -6.93
N ASP A 985 -10.71 58.38 -5.68
CA ASP A 985 -9.51 57.78 -5.07
C ASP A 985 -9.84 56.58 -4.15
N PHE A 986 -10.60 55.59 -4.66
CA PHE A 986 -10.89 54.37 -3.91
C PHE A 986 -9.63 53.50 -3.74
N SER A 987 -8.90 53.75 -2.65
CA SER A 987 -7.85 52.90 -2.08
C SER A 987 -8.30 52.54 -0.67
N ASN A 988 -8.42 51.24 -0.36
CA ASN A 988 -8.81 50.80 0.96
C ASN A 988 -7.91 49.68 1.45
N THR A 989 -7.44 49.81 2.69
CA THR A 989 -6.62 48.83 3.37
C THR A 989 -7.40 48.30 4.56
N ASP A 990 -7.90 47.08 4.46
CA ASP A 990 -8.73 46.45 5.47
C ASP A 990 -8.03 45.29 6.18
N LYS A 991 -8.31 45.18 7.48
CA LYS A 991 -7.79 44.16 8.40
C LYS A 991 -8.94 43.42 9.05
N PHE A 992 -8.93 42.10 8.96
CA PHE A 992 -9.98 41.24 9.45
C PHE A 992 -9.47 40.24 10.47
N ILE A 993 -10.26 40.01 11.51
CA ILE A 993 -10.20 38.83 12.36
C ILE A 993 -11.33 37.90 11.91
N THR A 994 -11.02 36.62 11.77
CA THR A 994 -11.97 35.61 11.29
C THR A 994 -12.03 34.41 12.23
N ILE A 995 -13.20 33.76 12.30
CA ILE A 995 -13.34 32.41 12.86
C ILE A 995 -13.90 31.53 11.75
N LYS A 996 -13.09 30.58 11.30
CA LYS A 996 -13.41 29.72 10.16
C LYS A 996 -13.61 28.29 10.62
N SER A 997 -14.66 27.66 10.13
CA SER A 997 -14.85 26.22 10.22
C SER A 997 -15.12 25.61 8.85
N TYR A 998 -14.78 24.33 8.70
CA TYR A 998 -15.04 23.57 7.49
C TYR A 998 -15.39 22.11 7.82
N ALA A 999 -16.20 21.50 6.95
CA ALA A 999 -16.43 20.08 6.85
C ALA A 999 -16.15 19.66 5.40
N ASP A 1000 -15.19 18.75 5.18
CA ASP A 1000 -14.83 18.23 3.86
C ASP A 1000 -14.96 16.70 3.87
N LEU A 1001 -15.94 16.21 3.11
CA LEU A 1001 -16.20 14.80 2.86
C LEU A 1001 -15.91 14.51 1.38
N ASP A 1002 -14.75 13.96 1.07
CA ASP A 1002 -14.29 13.65 -0.29
C ASP A 1002 -14.23 12.13 -0.50
N LEU A 1003 -15.26 11.58 -1.15
CA LEU A 1003 -15.40 10.16 -1.47
C LEU A 1003 -15.22 9.86 -2.96
N ARG A 1004 -14.70 10.82 -3.72
CA ARG A 1004 -14.41 10.63 -5.14
C ARG A 1004 -13.41 9.49 -5.31
N ASP A 1005 -13.63 8.67 -6.32
CA ASP A 1005 -12.71 7.59 -6.71
C ASP A 1005 -11.32 8.12 -7.05
N ARG A 1006 -11.26 9.28 -7.73
CA ARG A 1006 -10.06 10.03 -8.07
C ARG A 1006 -10.28 11.52 -7.81
N LYS A 1007 -9.24 12.23 -7.35
CA LYS A 1007 -9.34 13.67 -7.03
C LYS A 1007 -9.33 14.58 -8.27
N ILE A 1008 -8.59 14.19 -9.30
CA ILE A 1008 -8.30 15.03 -10.48
C ILE A 1008 -9.27 14.72 -11.63
N ASN A 1009 -9.57 13.43 -11.85
CA ASN A 1009 -10.52 12.94 -12.85
C ASN A 1009 -11.61 12.07 -12.18
N PRO A 1010 -12.57 12.66 -11.44
CA PRO A 1010 -13.61 11.89 -10.76
C PRO A 1010 -14.56 11.26 -11.79
N GLN A 1011 -14.76 9.95 -11.70
CA GLN A 1011 -15.74 9.21 -12.52
C GLN A 1011 -16.94 8.81 -11.68
N THR A 1012 -16.68 8.41 -10.44
CA THR A 1012 -17.70 7.99 -9.51
C THR A 1012 -17.41 8.56 -8.12
N GLY A 1013 -18.44 8.85 -7.33
CA GLY A 1013 -18.29 9.36 -5.97
C GLY A 1013 -19.06 10.64 -5.75
N PHE A 1014 -18.80 11.26 -4.61
CA PHE A 1014 -19.19 12.64 -4.39
C PHE A 1014 -18.19 13.33 -3.47
N ARG A 1015 -18.22 14.67 -3.49
CA ARG A 1015 -17.57 15.53 -2.51
C ARG A 1015 -18.57 16.51 -1.94
N TRP A 1016 -18.60 16.63 -0.63
CA TRP A 1016 -19.37 17.66 0.06
C TRP A 1016 -18.43 18.53 0.88
N LEU A 1017 -18.36 19.81 0.52
CA LEU A 1017 -17.57 20.83 1.20
C LEU A 1017 -18.49 21.91 1.73
N SER A 1018 -18.45 22.14 3.04
CA SER A 1018 -19.17 23.22 3.72
C SER A 1018 -18.20 24.04 4.55
N THR A 1019 -18.35 25.37 4.54
CA THR A 1019 -17.55 26.28 5.36
C THR A 1019 -18.44 27.34 6.01
N ILE A 1020 -18.09 27.71 7.24
CA ILE A 1020 -18.72 28.80 7.98
C ILE A 1020 -17.60 29.74 8.41
N ASN A 1021 -17.70 31.01 8.05
CA ASN A 1021 -16.66 32.00 8.30
C ASN A 1021 -17.29 33.26 8.91
N TYR A 1022 -17.05 33.49 10.19
CA TYR A 1022 -17.37 34.76 10.82
C TYR A 1022 -16.22 35.74 10.57
N ILE A 1023 -16.52 36.88 9.97
CA ILE A 1023 -15.53 37.90 9.57
C ILE A 1023 -15.85 39.19 10.31
N TRP A 1024 -14.84 39.76 10.97
CA TRP A 1024 -14.91 41.06 11.64
C TRP A 1024 -13.79 41.97 11.13
N GLN A 1025 -14.17 43.08 10.51
CA GLN A 1025 -13.28 44.16 10.14
C GLN A 1025 -12.86 44.93 11.39
N THR A 1026 -11.56 45.00 11.65
CA THR A 1026 -11.00 45.61 12.87
C THR A 1026 -10.68 47.09 12.70
N ASN A 1027 -10.72 47.58 11.47
CA ASN A 1027 -10.48 48.97 11.10
C ASN A 1027 -11.63 49.49 10.21
N ALA A 1028 -11.53 50.76 9.80
CA ALA A 1028 -12.50 51.43 8.95
C ALA A 1028 -13.96 51.24 9.45
N GLU A 1029 -14.87 50.69 8.65
CA GLU A 1029 -16.31 50.61 8.94
C GLU A 1029 -16.69 49.59 10.03
N GLN A 1030 -15.73 48.77 10.45
CA GLN A 1030 -15.93 47.73 11.47
C GLN A 1030 -17.03 46.71 11.16
N TYR A 1031 -17.25 46.42 9.87
CA TYR A 1031 -18.27 45.47 9.41
C TYR A 1031 -18.09 44.07 9.99
N LYS A 1032 -19.22 43.41 10.27
CA LYS A 1032 -19.31 42.06 10.82
C LYS A 1032 -20.32 41.26 10.01
N HIS A 1033 -19.89 40.12 9.49
CA HIS A 1033 -20.78 39.20 8.79
C HIS A 1033 -20.38 37.74 8.98
N LEU A 1034 -21.37 36.89 8.79
CA LEU A 1034 -21.21 35.46 8.66
C LEU A 1034 -21.30 35.09 7.18
N ASN A 1035 -20.23 34.49 6.65
CA ASN A 1035 -20.21 33.88 5.33
C ASN A 1035 -20.45 32.37 5.48
N LEU A 1036 -21.46 31.86 4.79
CA LEU A 1036 -21.83 30.45 4.76
C LEU A 1036 -21.68 29.95 3.32
N TYR A 1037 -20.87 28.92 3.10
CA TYR A 1037 -20.69 28.29 1.81
C TYR A 1037 -20.92 26.78 1.92
N THR A 1038 -21.62 26.21 0.95
CA THR A 1038 -21.80 24.77 0.82
C THR A 1038 -21.77 24.37 -0.64
N SER A 1039 -21.12 23.25 -0.95
CA SER A 1039 -21.12 22.68 -2.28
C SER A 1039 -21.10 21.16 -2.24
N PHE A 1040 -22.03 20.55 -2.97
CA PHE A 1040 -22.12 19.12 -3.18
C PHE A 1040 -21.83 18.82 -4.63
N SER A 1041 -20.83 17.97 -4.89
CA SER A 1041 -20.46 17.50 -6.24
C SER A 1041 -20.63 15.99 -6.31
N GLY A 1042 -21.42 15.47 -7.24
CA GLY A 1042 -21.64 14.04 -7.44
C GLY A 1042 -21.26 13.58 -8.85
N TYR A 1043 -20.77 12.34 -8.96
CA TYR A 1043 -20.28 11.75 -10.20
C TYR A 1043 -20.82 10.33 -10.36
N ALA A 1044 -21.29 10.01 -11.57
CA ALA A 1044 -21.79 8.70 -11.91
C ALA A 1044 -21.37 8.32 -13.33
N THR A 1045 -20.67 7.19 -13.46
CA THR A 1045 -20.38 6.53 -14.74
C THR A 1045 -21.13 5.20 -14.78
N PRO A 1046 -22.31 5.12 -15.43
CA PRO A 1046 -23.02 3.86 -15.56
C PRO A 1046 -22.21 2.86 -16.41
N ASN A 1047 -22.32 1.59 -16.06
CA ASN A 1047 -21.64 0.48 -16.74
C ASN A 1047 -22.39 0.08 -18.03
N ILE A 1048 -22.34 0.96 -19.02
CA ILE A 1048 -22.88 0.74 -20.38
C ILE A 1048 -21.71 0.63 -21.38
N SER A 1049 -21.96 0.11 -22.58
CA SER A 1049 -20.90 -0.18 -23.58
C SER A 1049 -20.03 1.03 -23.98
N PHE A 1050 -20.48 2.25 -23.68
CA PHE A 1050 -19.75 3.49 -23.89
C PHE A 1050 -19.65 4.25 -22.55
N PRO A 1051 -18.46 4.42 -21.96
CA PRO A 1051 -18.33 4.98 -20.62
C PRO A 1051 -18.63 6.49 -20.63
N VAL A 1052 -19.80 6.90 -20.15
CA VAL A 1052 -20.20 8.31 -20.02
C VAL A 1052 -20.21 8.68 -18.55
N THR A 1053 -19.53 9.77 -18.17
CA THR A 1053 -19.60 10.27 -16.80
C THR A 1053 -20.54 11.45 -16.72
N PHE A 1054 -21.57 11.33 -15.88
CA PHE A 1054 -22.42 12.43 -15.48
C PHE A 1054 -21.84 13.06 -14.21
N ALA A 1055 -21.62 14.37 -14.23
CA ALA A 1055 -21.17 15.12 -13.07
C ALA A 1055 -22.14 16.26 -12.78
N VAL A 1056 -22.51 16.43 -11.51
CA VAL A 1056 -23.34 17.54 -11.05
C VAL A 1056 -22.68 18.20 -9.85
N ARG A 1057 -22.67 19.54 -9.80
CA ARG A 1057 -22.32 20.29 -8.61
C ARG A 1057 -23.41 21.30 -8.30
N LEU A 1058 -23.90 21.27 -7.07
CA LEU A 1058 -24.83 22.23 -6.53
C LEU A 1058 -24.12 23.01 -5.43
N GLY A 1059 -24.29 24.31 -5.37
CA GLY A 1059 -23.73 25.10 -4.29
C GLY A 1059 -24.47 26.40 -4.03
N ALA A 1060 -24.24 26.89 -2.82
CA ALA A 1060 -24.78 28.14 -2.33
C ALA A 1060 -23.73 28.83 -1.46
N GLU A 1061 -23.68 30.15 -1.59
CA GLU A 1061 -22.89 31.03 -0.73
C GLU A 1061 -23.77 32.18 -0.26
N THR A 1062 -23.73 32.53 1.03
CA THR A 1062 -24.46 33.68 1.54
C THR A 1062 -23.69 34.42 2.62
N ASN A 1063 -23.80 35.75 2.59
CA ASN A 1063 -23.36 36.64 3.64
C ASN A 1063 -24.55 37.09 4.50
N ILE A 1064 -24.38 37.11 5.83
CA ILE A 1064 -25.38 37.58 6.80
C ILE A 1064 -24.71 38.66 7.67
N GLY A 1065 -25.21 39.90 7.58
CA GLY A 1065 -24.58 41.08 8.18
C GLY A 1065 -23.97 42.00 7.12
N ASP A 1066 -23.22 43.00 7.56
CA ASP A 1066 -22.55 43.98 6.68
C ASP A 1066 -21.20 43.43 6.21
N TYR A 1067 -20.90 43.59 4.92
CA TYR A 1067 -19.71 43.03 4.29
C TYR A 1067 -19.15 43.97 3.22
N GLN A 1068 -17.83 43.89 3.02
CA GLN A 1068 -17.13 44.61 1.95
C GLN A 1068 -17.43 44.00 0.59
N PHE A 1069 -17.45 44.81 -0.48
CA PHE A 1069 -17.86 44.35 -1.82
C PHE A 1069 -17.02 43.17 -2.36
N TYR A 1070 -15.75 43.07 -1.97
CA TYR A 1070 -14.85 41.96 -2.35
C TYR A 1070 -15.05 40.68 -1.50
N HIS A 1071 -15.95 40.71 -0.51
CA HIS A 1071 -16.51 39.55 0.17
C HIS A 1071 -17.90 39.16 -0.37
N ALA A 1072 -18.43 39.88 -1.37
CA ALA A 1072 -19.70 39.53 -1.98
C ALA A 1072 -19.65 38.13 -2.60
N SER A 1073 -20.72 37.35 -2.41
CA SER A 1073 -20.87 36.06 -3.08
C SER A 1073 -21.00 36.30 -4.58
N SER A 1074 -20.23 35.56 -5.39
CA SER A 1074 -20.11 35.89 -6.83
C SER A 1074 -20.28 34.69 -7.75
N LEU A 1075 -20.71 34.98 -8.99
CA LEU A 1075 -20.82 34.00 -10.08
C LEU A 1075 -19.94 34.41 -11.27
N GLY A 1076 -19.30 33.44 -11.92
CA GLY A 1076 -18.52 33.69 -13.14
C GLY A 1076 -17.71 32.51 -13.67
N ASN A 1077 -16.95 32.78 -14.75
CA ASN A 1077 -16.35 31.74 -15.60
C ASN A 1077 -15.63 30.66 -14.83
N ASN A 1078 -14.61 31.00 -14.04
CA ASN A 1078 -13.66 30.03 -13.50
C ASN A 1078 -14.17 29.27 -12.27
N GLU A 1079 -15.22 29.74 -11.61
CA GLU A 1079 -15.69 29.16 -10.35
C GLU A 1079 -16.95 28.30 -10.52
N ASN A 1080 -17.98 28.85 -11.17
CA ASN A 1080 -19.33 28.29 -11.08
C ASN A 1080 -20.28 28.64 -12.25
N LEU A 1081 -19.91 29.50 -13.20
CA LEU A 1081 -20.80 29.89 -14.30
C LEU A 1081 -20.02 30.15 -15.60
N ARG A 1082 -19.73 29.08 -16.36
CA ARG A 1082 -19.07 29.19 -17.68
C ARG A 1082 -19.86 30.03 -18.67
N GLY A 1083 -19.17 30.64 -19.63
CA GLY A 1083 -19.79 31.45 -20.69
C GLY A 1083 -20.07 32.91 -20.28
N PHE A 1084 -19.86 33.25 -19.02
CA PHE A 1084 -19.83 34.62 -18.51
C PHE A 1084 -18.40 34.98 -18.08
N ARG A 1085 -18.08 36.27 -17.93
CA ARG A 1085 -16.78 36.73 -17.43
C ARG A 1085 -16.56 36.29 -15.96
N ASN A 1086 -15.31 36.30 -15.50
CA ASN A 1086 -14.99 36.02 -14.08
C ASN A 1086 -15.64 37.06 -13.15
N GLN A 1087 -16.21 36.60 -12.04
CA GLN A 1087 -16.95 37.41 -11.04
C GLN A 1087 -17.96 38.39 -11.68
N ARG A 1088 -18.73 37.91 -12.67
CA ARG A 1088 -19.66 38.72 -13.45
C ARG A 1088 -20.84 39.25 -12.63
N PHE A 1089 -21.35 38.46 -11.70
CA PHE A 1089 -22.47 38.84 -10.83
C PHE A 1089 -22.05 38.72 -9.37
N SER A 1090 -22.39 39.72 -8.57
CA SER A 1090 -22.02 39.78 -7.14
C SER A 1090 -23.24 40.15 -6.30
N GLY A 1091 -23.39 39.52 -5.14
CA GLY A 1091 -24.53 39.76 -4.26
C GLY A 1091 -24.34 39.27 -2.83
N LYS A 1092 -25.43 39.33 -2.06
CA LYS A 1092 -25.50 38.79 -0.70
C LYS A 1092 -25.51 37.27 -0.72
N THR A 1093 -26.24 36.68 -1.66
CA THR A 1093 -26.39 35.22 -1.79
C THR A 1093 -26.18 34.82 -3.24
N ALA A 1094 -25.37 33.81 -3.50
CA ALA A 1094 -25.19 33.21 -4.81
C ALA A 1094 -25.62 31.74 -4.77
N TYR A 1095 -26.40 31.32 -5.76
CA TYR A 1095 -26.75 29.91 -5.99
C TYR A 1095 -26.21 29.49 -7.34
N PHE A 1096 -25.68 28.28 -7.43
CA PHE A 1096 -25.21 27.73 -8.68
C PHE A 1096 -25.49 26.23 -8.79
N ALA A 1097 -25.73 25.78 -10.01
CA ALA A 1097 -25.80 24.39 -10.40
C ALA A 1097 -25.00 24.18 -11.69
N ASN A 1098 -24.00 23.31 -11.64
CA ASN A 1098 -23.16 22.92 -12.76
C ASN A 1098 -23.46 21.48 -13.13
N THR A 1099 -23.60 21.22 -14.42
CA THR A 1099 -23.76 19.87 -14.94
C THR A 1099 -22.75 19.64 -16.06
N GLU A 1100 -22.16 18.44 -16.08
CA GLU A 1100 -21.27 18.01 -17.14
C GLU A 1100 -21.59 16.58 -17.57
N VAL A 1101 -21.48 16.35 -18.87
CA VAL A 1101 -21.46 15.00 -19.47
C VAL A 1101 -20.10 14.84 -20.11
N ARG A 1102 -19.31 13.88 -19.60
CA ARG A 1102 -17.93 13.66 -20.02
C ARG A 1102 -17.84 12.33 -20.76
N ILE A 1103 -17.20 12.34 -21.92
CA ILE A 1103 -17.06 11.19 -22.80
C ILE A 1103 -15.57 11.03 -23.12
N PRO A 1104 -14.92 9.95 -22.67
CA PRO A 1104 -13.59 9.59 -23.17
C PRO A 1104 -13.74 9.19 -24.64
N VAL A 1105 -12.96 9.83 -25.50
CA VAL A 1105 -13.02 9.60 -26.95
C VAL A 1105 -12.01 8.55 -27.35
N THR A 1106 -10.78 8.68 -26.85
CA THR A 1106 -9.71 7.76 -27.21
C THR A 1106 -8.65 7.70 -26.12
N LYS A 1107 -7.94 6.58 -26.08
CA LYS A 1107 -6.71 6.45 -25.31
C LYS A 1107 -5.57 6.93 -26.19
N ILE A 1108 -4.82 7.91 -25.71
CA ILE A 1108 -3.56 8.30 -26.34
C ILE A 1108 -2.54 7.25 -25.92
N ARG A 1109 -2.13 6.43 -26.89
CA ARG A 1109 -1.05 5.46 -26.73
C ARG A 1109 0.12 5.90 -27.59
N GLY A 1110 0.87 6.87 -27.09
CA GLY A 1110 2.11 7.32 -27.70
C GLY A 1110 3.31 6.81 -26.92
N TYR A 1111 4.46 6.77 -27.57
CA TYR A 1111 5.72 6.41 -26.92
C TYR A 1111 6.02 7.39 -25.76
N ILE A 1112 5.92 8.70 -25.95
CA ILE A 1112 6.24 9.70 -24.91
C ILE A 1112 5.03 10.03 -24.02
N LEU A 1113 3.83 10.09 -24.59
CA LEU A 1113 2.62 10.52 -23.91
C LEU A 1113 1.62 9.36 -23.90
N THR A 1114 1.28 8.89 -22.70
CA THR A 1114 0.16 7.98 -22.46
C THR A 1114 -0.90 8.67 -21.64
N GLY A 1115 -2.16 8.45 -21.99
CA GLY A 1115 -3.25 9.10 -21.33
C GLY A 1115 -4.60 8.88 -21.96
N ASP A 1116 -5.58 9.60 -21.44
CA ASP A 1116 -6.93 9.62 -21.95
C ASP A 1116 -7.23 11.00 -22.54
N PHE A 1117 -7.79 11.02 -23.74
CA PHE A 1117 -8.37 12.21 -24.33
C PHE A 1117 -9.88 12.04 -24.40
N GLY A 1118 -10.59 13.09 -24.04
CA GLY A 1118 -12.03 13.09 -24.18
C GLY A 1118 -12.62 14.47 -24.35
N VAL A 1119 -13.93 14.45 -24.52
CA VAL A 1119 -14.76 15.64 -24.63
C VAL A 1119 -15.69 15.72 -23.44
N PHE A 1120 -16.21 16.91 -23.19
CA PHE A 1120 -17.32 17.11 -22.27
C PHE A 1120 -18.27 18.17 -22.81
N GLY A 1121 -19.55 18.02 -22.49
CA GLY A 1121 -20.54 19.10 -22.61
C GLY A 1121 -20.90 19.58 -21.22
N PHE A 1122 -21.14 20.87 -21.06
CA PHE A 1122 -21.59 21.43 -19.79
C PHE A 1122 -22.79 22.34 -19.93
N TYR A 1123 -23.57 22.42 -18.86
CA TYR A 1123 -24.64 23.37 -18.67
C TYR A 1123 -24.59 23.87 -17.22
N ASP A 1124 -24.36 25.17 -17.08
CA ASP A 1124 -24.22 25.89 -15.82
C ASP A 1124 -25.40 26.86 -15.68
N THR A 1125 -25.97 26.92 -14.49
CA THR A 1125 -26.98 27.92 -14.14
C THR A 1125 -26.66 28.54 -12.79
N GLY A 1126 -26.93 29.82 -12.63
CA GLY A 1126 -26.72 30.49 -11.35
C GLY A 1126 -27.49 31.79 -11.24
N ARG A 1127 -27.66 32.23 -10.00
CA ARG A 1127 -28.32 33.49 -9.67
C ARG A 1127 -27.72 34.10 -8.41
N VAL A 1128 -27.57 35.43 -8.42
CA VAL A 1128 -27.27 36.19 -7.21
C VAL A 1128 -28.52 36.92 -6.69
N HIS A 1129 -28.59 37.12 -5.38
CA HIS A 1129 -29.58 37.95 -4.71
C HIS A 1129 -28.88 39.06 -3.95
N SER A 1130 -29.43 40.28 -4.03
CA SER A 1130 -28.98 41.46 -3.28
C SER A 1130 -30.18 42.11 -2.58
N ALA A 1131 -29.94 43.19 -1.83
CA ALA A 1131 -31.01 44.00 -1.23
C ALA A 1131 -31.74 44.90 -2.26
N GLN A 1132 -31.26 44.96 -3.50
CA GLN A 1132 -31.84 45.77 -4.57
C GLN A 1132 -32.99 45.02 -5.27
N ILE A 1133 -33.93 45.76 -5.85
CA ILE A 1133 -35.00 45.17 -6.67
C ILE A 1133 -34.39 44.75 -8.00
N GLU A 1134 -34.34 43.45 -8.24
CA GLU A 1134 -33.55 42.84 -9.31
C GLU A 1134 -34.37 41.83 -10.11
N SER A 1135 -33.91 41.51 -11.32
CA SER A 1135 -34.54 40.48 -12.13
C SER A 1135 -34.52 39.10 -11.46
N ASN A 1136 -35.60 38.34 -11.66
CA ASN A 1136 -35.70 36.93 -11.28
C ASN A 1136 -34.97 35.96 -12.24
N THR A 1137 -34.19 36.49 -13.20
CA THR A 1137 -33.45 35.70 -14.19
C THR A 1137 -32.42 34.77 -13.53
N TRP A 1138 -32.47 33.49 -13.92
CA TRP A 1138 -31.36 32.56 -13.74
C TRP A 1138 -30.44 32.65 -14.95
N HIS A 1139 -29.18 32.98 -14.72
CA HIS A 1139 -28.16 33.10 -15.76
C HIS A 1139 -27.71 31.71 -16.18
N GLN A 1140 -27.65 31.45 -17.47
CA GLN A 1140 -27.37 30.14 -18.04
C GLN A 1140 -26.18 30.23 -18.99
N GLY A 1141 -25.24 29.32 -18.83
CA GLY A 1141 -24.08 29.18 -19.68
C GLY A 1141 -23.84 27.73 -20.06
N TYR A 1142 -23.55 27.46 -21.32
CA TYR A 1142 -23.42 26.09 -21.81
C TYR A 1142 -22.36 26.01 -22.89
N GLY A 1143 -21.84 24.82 -23.15
CA GLY A 1143 -20.91 24.66 -24.26
C GLY A 1143 -20.12 23.36 -24.23
N PRO A 1144 -19.30 23.14 -25.26
CA PRO A 1144 -18.41 22.00 -25.34
C PRO A 1144 -17.08 22.27 -24.62
N GLY A 1145 -16.35 21.19 -24.38
CA GLY A 1145 -14.98 21.23 -23.91
C GLY A 1145 -14.23 19.94 -24.23
N VAL A 1146 -12.92 20.01 -24.07
CA VAL A 1146 -11.99 18.90 -24.24
C VAL A 1146 -11.15 18.74 -22.99
N TRP A 1147 -10.75 17.51 -22.70
CA TRP A 1147 -9.87 17.22 -21.58
C TRP A 1147 -8.79 16.23 -21.98
N LEU A 1148 -7.65 16.37 -21.33
CA LEU A 1148 -6.46 15.55 -21.51
C LEU A 1148 -5.96 15.13 -20.13
N ASN A 1149 -5.89 13.83 -19.91
CA ASN A 1149 -5.33 13.23 -18.70
C ASN A 1149 -4.07 12.46 -19.06
N LEU A 1150 -2.90 12.95 -18.68
CA LEU A 1150 -1.61 12.29 -18.89
C LEU A 1150 -1.11 11.71 -17.58
N PHE A 1151 -0.70 10.43 -17.63
CA PHE A 1151 -0.03 9.76 -16.51
C PHE A 1151 -0.84 9.73 -15.19
N ASP A 1152 -2.16 9.94 -15.25
CA ASP A 1152 -3.06 10.12 -14.09
C ASP A 1152 -2.62 11.22 -13.09
N ASN A 1153 -1.70 12.11 -13.50
CA ASN A 1153 -1.10 13.15 -12.65
C ASN A 1153 -1.15 14.55 -13.29
N ILE A 1154 -1.13 14.63 -14.62
CA ILE A 1154 -1.22 15.90 -15.35
C ILE A 1154 -2.57 15.92 -16.06
N PHE A 1155 -3.50 16.72 -15.55
CA PHE A 1155 -4.83 16.84 -16.12
C PHE A 1155 -5.11 18.27 -16.54
N ILE A 1156 -5.59 18.44 -17.75
CA ILE A 1156 -5.94 19.74 -18.31
C ILE A 1156 -7.34 19.65 -18.92
N SER A 1157 -8.20 20.62 -18.61
CA SER A 1157 -9.48 20.79 -19.31
C SER A 1157 -9.59 22.18 -19.92
N LEU A 1158 -10.16 22.21 -21.12
CA LEU A 1158 -10.48 23.42 -21.87
C LEU A 1158 -11.98 23.41 -22.19
N GLY A 1159 -12.71 24.46 -21.82
CA GLY A 1159 -14.13 24.62 -22.11
C GLY A 1159 -14.39 25.90 -22.89
N TYR A 1160 -15.33 25.87 -23.83
CA TYR A 1160 -15.78 27.06 -24.56
C TYR A 1160 -17.25 27.31 -24.27
N GLY A 1161 -17.54 28.33 -23.46
CA GLY A 1161 -18.89 28.63 -22.98
C GLY A 1161 -19.59 29.72 -23.76
N PHE A 1162 -20.86 29.50 -24.04
CA PHE A 1162 -21.81 30.45 -24.61
C PHE A 1162 -22.79 30.90 -23.53
N SER A 1163 -23.09 32.19 -23.50
CA SER A 1163 -24.18 32.76 -22.70
C SER A 1163 -24.97 33.78 -23.53
N ARG A 1164 -25.95 34.44 -22.90
CA ARG A 1164 -26.66 35.56 -23.53
C ARG A 1164 -25.76 36.79 -23.72
N GLU A 1165 -24.66 36.91 -22.98
CA GLU A 1165 -23.80 38.10 -22.98
C GLU A 1165 -22.48 37.91 -23.71
N ASP A 1166 -21.81 36.76 -23.51
CA ASP A 1166 -20.42 36.57 -23.92
C ASP A 1166 -20.15 35.14 -24.44
N LYS A 1167 -18.99 34.98 -25.08
CA LYS A 1167 -18.38 33.67 -25.39
C LYS A 1167 -17.01 33.61 -24.72
N VAL A 1168 -16.81 32.67 -23.80
CA VAL A 1168 -15.64 32.68 -22.90
C VAL A 1168 -14.94 31.33 -22.89
N LEU A 1169 -13.61 31.35 -23.02
CA LEU A 1169 -12.76 30.18 -22.85
C LEU A 1169 -12.44 29.95 -21.36
N SER A 1170 -12.51 28.70 -20.90
CA SER A 1170 -12.07 28.28 -19.56
C SER A 1170 -10.91 27.30 -19.68
N PHE A 1171 -9.91 27.42 -18.80
CA PHE A 1171 -8.80 26.49 -18.64
C PHE A 1171 -8.72 26.04 -17.18
N ASN A 1172 -8.55 24.75 -16.92
CA ASN A 1172 -8.37 24.23 -15.56
C ASN A 1172 -7.33 23.09 -15.53
N THR A 1173 -6.60 22.96 -14.43
CA THR A 1173 -5.69 21.84 -14.12
C THR A 1173 -6.42 20.70 -13.40
N GLY A 1174 -7.51 20.23 -14.03
CA GLY A 1174 -8.50 19.30 -13.46
C GLY A 1174 -9.84 19.46 -14.18
N PHE A 1175 -10.85 18.68 -13.81
CA PHE A 1175 -12.23 19.12 -14.03
C PHE A 1175 -12.60 20.21 -13.04
N ARG A 1176 -13.63 21.01 -13.36
CA ARG A 1176 -14.03 22.17 -12.55
C ARG A 1176 -14.40 21.81 -11.11
N PHE A 1177 -15.00 20.63 -10.91
CA PHE A 1177 -15.43 20.16 -9.62
C PHE A 1177 -15.13 18.69 -9.45
#